data_AF-A0A7C4YPB4-F1
#
_entry.id   AF-A0A7C4YPB4-F1
#
_cell.length_a   1.000
_cell.length_b   1.000
_cell.length_c   1.000
_cell.angle_alpha   90.00
_cell.angle_beta   90.00
_cell.angle_gamma   90.00
#
_symmetry.space_group_name_H-M   'P 1'
#
loop_
_entity.id
_entity.type
_entity.pdbx_description
1 polymer ?
#
loop_
_entity_poly.entity_id
_entity_poly.type
_entity_poly.pdbx_seq_one_letter_code
_entity_poly.pdbx_strand_id
1 'polypeptide(L)'
;MTKYLNRLVFKSVILVSVVALLLNTPGLGSHSVLALTTTVGDATPGAIPNPPAGSSCTSSVTRTYNVATSLIVSDINVGVNVSHPRRSDVRVTLASPSGTTVVLISGGGLGSPVIASPDDYDNYDVLLDDSSINSLYDNDNDVVAAPFYDRDARPFEALSAFKGEDAQGTWTLSICDTRNGEIGTYNNSELTLTSADPNSVAGVVFTDYNDNGVRNHGDVGVPGLLVEAFNNAGVVIATDTTDANGNYNLSIPGGTAVRIEFSNIPSDLRPGAFGVDSGTTVQFVTSPAAGVNLGLAKPDEYCNDNPWLISPCYINGNPLAGGTASTAKVLVSFPYDAYGRQDLTIENTLATGSQIGTTWGLAFQRSTGMVFAGALAKRHAGLGSLGPSGIYAIEMNQATGQASSPPPYDFIRLDTIIASDFGNSILGSNVARGLPANSPIPNTDSTAWGAVGKAAIGDMDMGTDDNTLWLINLANQTLYSIFVGIPAATPGAGDVTAYPISLPAGATACPSTDVRPWAIEIHQGTIYIGVVCSAESSQNVNNLRAYIISMDESAPAGFSLVADIPLNYPRGIASNPDGGYPAEWRPWSPVMTSLCVAPCASEVDLAFEKQIIYPQPILSDIEFDTDGSIVLGLMDRTGHQTGNANLATSDPWDDSPGNPAVGVTLYHKDTYTQVNATMSSGVLYEGVSAGDTLRLCLVGANYVLENNASCGSIATGGNNSAPAQGPGGGEYYWQDMFPPSTDKNGGIHNEVTLGGLLLVPGTNEIAVSVFDPFDLRAGGVAWFNNLTGTRTRAYEVFGIDEGGGPSTFGKAAGLGDIEGFCFAAPIEIGNRVWLDLDRDGVQDAEEIPLAGVTVELYDQNGNLIATAVTDATGAYFFSSGPGTDESNVDYLIDGLNPNSQYTIQIPLNQPALATYTLTQNDSVPEDMRDSDGVAIGGAATVTVTTGDAGDNDHTYDFGFYLGNPPPPPPPPPPVPTTTPSTNGFLIPVTGFAPDRVTTLDPASMPDYKSSKLVLAIPVIRVNAPITGVQFQNGTWDVSWLANQAGWLEGTAYPTWSGNSVISAHVVNADGKPGLFARLKYLKSGEYIFVHNSGYLYTYKVVSNTFTRPDDISILNHEDKSTITLVTCDSYNPKTDTYLRRVVVRAVLVDISAER
;
A
#
# COMPACT_ATOMS: atom_id res chain seq x y z
N MET A 1 29.52 -46.52 55.81
CA MET A 1 30.51 -47.43 55.19
C MET A 1 30.17 -47.49 53.71
N THR A 2 30.88 -46.71 52.89
CA THR A 2 31.95 -47.20 51.99
C THR A 2 31.40 -48.04 50.84
N LYS A 3 31.76 -47.84 49.58
CA LYS A 3 32.77 -47.03 48.89
C LYS A 3 32.62 -47.48 47.43
N TYR A 4 32.71 -46.57 46.48
CA TYR A 4 33.32 -46.70 45.12
C TYR A 4 33.01 -45.36 44.43
N LEU A 5 33.69 -44.24 44.75
CA LEU A 5 35.12 -43.90 44.63
C LEU A 5 35.53 -43.56 43.18
N ASN A 6 35.90 -42.28 42.98
CA ASN A 6 36.78 -41.68 41.95
C ASN A 6 36.18 -41.50 40.52
N ARG A 7 36.10 -40.30 39.92
CA ARG A 7 37.02 -39.14 39.93
C ARG A 7 36.33 -37.84 39.41
N LEU A 8 36.71 -36.71 40.02
CA LEU A 8 36.76 -35.33 39.48
C LEU A 8 35.46 -34.52 39.29
N VAL A 9 34.97 -33.98 40.41
CA VAL A 9 34.68 -32.53 40.50
C VAL A 9 36.04 -31.83 40.68
N PHE A 10 36.57 -31.20 39.62
CA PHE A 10 37.70 -30.28 39.72
C PHE A 10 37.85 -29.44 38.44
N LYS A 11 37.97 -28.11 38.64
CA LYS A 11 38.34 -27.04 37.70
C LYS A 11 37.16 -26.59 36.81
N SER A 12 36.68 -25.34 36.87
CA SER A 12 37.50 -24.13 36.73
C SER A 12 36.77 -22.88 37.25
N VAL A 13 37.10 -22.41 38.46
CA VAL A 13 36.76 -21.04 38.92
C VAL A 13 38.03 -20.24 39.30
N ILE A 14 39.21 -20.84 39.29
CA ILE A 14 40.46 -20.13 39.63
C ILE A 14 41.58 -20.59 38.70
N LEU A 15 41.50 -20.21 37.42
CA LEU A 15 42.64 -20.09 36.50
C LEU A 15 42.27 -19.36 35.19
N VAL A 16 41.63 -18.18 35.25
CA VAL A 16 41.46 -17.33 34.05
C VAL A 16 42.06 -15.93 34.23
N SER A 17 42.33 -15.48 35.46
CA SER A 17 42.92 -14.16 35.73
C SER A 17 44.45 -14.07 35.55
N VAL A 18 45.12 -15.08 34.99
CA VAL A 18 46.60 -15.06 34.80
C VAL A 18 47.06 -15.41 33.38
N VAL A 19 46.14 -15.69 32.43
CA VAL A 19 46.49 -15.88 31.01
C VAL A 19 46.13 -14.66 30.14
N ALA A 20 45.32 -13.73 30.66
CA ALA A 20 44.96 -12.48 29.98
C ALA A 20 46.09 -11.42 29.92
N LEU A 21 47.30 -11.71 30.40
CA LEU A 21 48.42 -10.75 30.42
C LEU A 21 49.51 -11.01 29.37
N LEU A 22 49.37 -11.98 28.45
CA LEU A 22 50.45 -12.37 27.52
C LEU A 22 50.06 -12.61 26.05
N LEU A 23 48.85 -12.24 25.62
CA LEU A 23 48.49 -12.24 24.19
C LEU A 23 47.89 -10.89 23.81
N ASN A 24 48.79 -9.93 23.52
CA ASN A 24 48.48 -8.73 22.76
C ASN A 24 48.15 -9.13 21.32
N THR A 25 46.87 -9.22 21.00
CA THR A 25 46.37 -9.03 19.63
C THR A 25 45.41 -7.84 19.68
N PRO A 26 45.62 -6.77 18.90
CA PRO A 26 44.69 -5.65 18.86
C PRO A 26 43.46 -6.09 18.07
N GLY A 27 42.52 -6.74 18.76
CA GLY A 27 41.20 -7.04 18.24
C GLY A 27 40.27 -5.88 18.54
N LEU A 28 39.74 -5.27 17.50
CA LEU A 28 38.61 -4.34 17.52
C LEU A 28 37.48 -4.96 18.35
N GLY A 29 37.27 -4.43 19.55
CA GLY A 29 36.01 -4.63 20.26
C GLY A 29 34.99 -3.71 19.61
N SER A 30 34.08 -4.27 18.83
CA SER A 30 32.83 -3.62 18.47
C SER A 30 32.09 -3.27 19.76
N HIS A 31 32.08 -1.99 20.09
CA HIS A 31 31.09 -1.46 21.02
C HIS A 31 29.77 -1.38 20.24
N SER A 32 28.95 -2.42 20.32
CA SER A 32 27.55 -2.34 19.93
C SER A 32 26.92 -1.27 20.81
N VAL A 33 26.66 -0.09 20.25
CA VAL A 33 25.89 0.94 20.94
C VAL A 33 24.45 0.45 20.87
N LEU A 34 23.87 0.06 22.00
CA LEU A 34 22.46 -0.36 22.05
C LEU A 34 21.57 0.80 21.56
N ALA A 35 20.59 0.49 20.72
CA ALA A 35 19.54 1.42 20.30
C ALA A 35 18.92 2.11 21.54
N LEU A 36 18.71 3.42 21.45
CA LEU A 36 18.12 4.20 22.52
C LEU A 36 16.59 4.15 22.37
N THR A 37 15.91 3.54 23.34
CA THR A 37 14.45 3.61 23.43
C THR A 37 14.03 4.79 24.30
N THR A 38 13.13 5.62 23.78
CA THR A 38 12.48 6.73 24.51
C THR A 38 10.99 6.47 24.57
N THR A 39 10.45 6.43 25.78
CA THR A 39 9.01 6.26 26.02
C THR A 39 8.45 7.53 26.65
N VAL A 40 7.36 8.03 26.09
CA VAL A 40 6.63 9.22 26.56
C VAL A 40 5.15 8.89 26.62
N GLY A 41 4.50 9.18 27.74
CA GLY A 41 3.09 8.89 27.93
C GLY A 41 2.30 10.10 28.40
N ASP A 42 0.99 10.05 28.18
CA ASP A 42 0.03 10.96 28.79
C ASP A 42 -1.06 10.14 29.48
N ALA A 43 -1.27 10.38 30.77
CA ALA A 43 -2.31 9.73 31.55
C ALA A 43 -3.38 10.73 32.00
N THR A 44 -3.55 11.85 31.27
CA THR A 44 -4.47 12.92 31.65
C THR A 44 -5.83 12.64 31.01
N PRO A 45 -6.88 12.22 31.74
CA PRO A 45 -8.13 11.85 31.09
C PRO A 45 -8.77 13.01 30.31
N GLY A 46 -9.56 12.71 29.28
CA GLY A 46 -10.27 13.73 28.50
C GLY A 46 -11.49 13.17 27.80
N ALA A 47 -12.58 13.93 27.80
CA ALA A 47 -13.81 13.54 27.13
C ALA A 47 -13.62 13.61 25.61
N ILE A 48 -13.88 12.50 24.92
CA ILE A 48 -13.91 12.47 23.46
C ILE A 48 -15.17 13.22 23.03
N PRO A 49 -15.07 14.27 22.18
CA PRO A 49 -16.22 15.13 21.92
C PRO A 49 -17.17 14.46 20.93
N ASN A 50 -18.44 14.37 21.30
CA ASN A 50 -19.51 13.89 20.43
C ASN A 50 -19.69 14.82 19.22
N PRO A 51 -19.62 14.35 17.96
CA PRO A 51 -19.85 15.20 16.80
C PRO A 51 -21.34 15.58 16.64
N PRO A 52 -21.65 16.69 15.95
CA PRO A 52 -23.00 17.01 15.52
C PRO A 52 -23.65 15.90 14.69
N ALA A 53 -24.98 15.85 14.66
CA ALA A 53 -25.71 14.86 13.86
C ALA A 53 -25.34 14.96 12.37
N GLY A 54 -25.00 13.82 11.76
CA GLY A 54 -24.59 13.73 10.35
C GLY A 54 -23.15 14.21 10.07
N SER A 55 -22.33 14.35 11.10
CA SER A 55 -20.90 14.69 10.95
C SER A 55 -20.03 13.73 11.74
N SER A 56 -18.79 13.56 11.31
CA SER A 56 -17.78 12.70 11.90
C SER A 56 -16.55 13.54 12.24
N CYS A 57 -15.92 13.29 13.40
CA CYS A 57 -14.63 13.87 13.78
C CYS A 57 -14.53 15.41 13.64
N THR A 58 -15.62 16.14 13.87
CA THR A 58 -15.60 17.62 13.80
C THR A 58 -14.73 18.27 14.88
N SER A 59 -14.38 17.52 15.91
CA SER A 59 -13.53 17.92 17.02
C SER A 59 -12.87 16.70 17.66
N SER A 60 -11.63 16.84 18.10
CA SER A 60 -10.85 15.78 18.74
C SER A 60 -10.33 16.19 20.12
N VAL A 61 -10.08 15.20 20.98
CA VAL A 61 -9.13 15.31 22.08
C VAL A 61 -7.73 15.17 21.50
N THR A 62 -6.86 16.12 21.80
CA THR A 62 -5.48 16.10 21.34
C THR A 62 -4.53 15.91 22.52
N ARG A 63 -3.59 14.98 22.39
CA ARG A 63 -2.47 14.74 23.30
C ARG A 63 -1.17 15.03 22.59
N THR A 64 -0.23 15.58 23.35
CA THR A 64 1.06 16.02 22.81
C THR A 64 2.19 15.39 23.59
N TYR A 65 3.14 14.79 22.90
CA TYR A 65 4.36 14.26 23.50
C TYR A 65 5.55 15.08 23.03
N ASN A 66 6.33 15.59 23.98
CA ASN A 66 7.53 16.37 23.67
C ASN A 66 8.76 15.48 23.80
N VAL A 67 9.32 15.11 22.66
CA VAL A 67 10.55 14.32 22.57
C VAL A 67 11.71 15.31 22.49
N ALA A 68 12.53 15.36 23.54
CA ALA A 68 13.59 16.37 23.68
C ALA A 68 14.89 15.98 22.94
N THR A 69 15.11 14.69 22.74
CA THR A 69 16.32 14.12 22.14
C THR A 69 16.15 13.96 20.65
N SER A 70 17.14 14.40 19.87
CA SER A 70 17.25 14.07 18.45
C SER A 70 17.74 12.64 18.30
N LEU A 71 16.96 11.84 17.57
CA LEU A 71 17.26 10.45 17.23
C LEU A 71 16.51 10.10 15.94
N ILE A 72 17.13 9.28 15.09
CA ILE A 72 16.47 8.75 13.89
C ILE A 72 15.59 7.58 14.30
N VAL A 73 14.29 7.65 14.02
CA VAL A 73 13.33 6.60 14.35
C VAL A 73 13.63 5.36 13.53
N SER A 74 13.80 4.22 14.20
CA SER A 74 13.95 2.90 13.55
C SER A 74 12.75 1.99 13.80
N ASP A 75 12.03 2.24 14.89
CA ASP A 75 10.85 1.49 15.30
C ASP A 75 10.01 2.34 16.26
N ILE A 76 8.70 2.13 16.25
CA ILE A 76 7.71 2.93 16.98
C ILE A 76 6.52 2.06 17.40
N ASN A 77 6.12 2.17 18.66
CA ASN A 77 4.96 1.49 19.24
C ASN A 77 4.06 2.50 19.95
N VAL A 78 2.74 2.32 19.85
CA VAL A 78 1.76 3.26 20.41
C VAL A 78 0.73 2.53 21.28
N GLY A 79 0.82 2.73 22.60
CA GLY A 79 -0.22 2.29 23.54
C GLY A 79 -1.42 3.24 23.52
N VAL A 80 -2.64 2.72 23.36
CA VAL A 80 -3.90 3.47 23.37
C VAL A 80 -4.88 2.86 24.36
N ASN A 81 -5.32 3.65 25.34
CA ASN A 81 -6.37 3.29 26.29
C ASN A 81 -7.52 4.30 26.23
N VAL A 82 -8.67 3.86 25.71
CA VAL A 82 -9.87 4.67 25.50
C VAL A 82 -11.09 3.92 25.99
N SER A 83 -11.91 4.56 26.81
CA SER A 83 -13.25 4.08 27.11
C SER A 83 -14.26 4.64 26.10
N HIS A 84 -15.03 3.77 25.44
CA HIS A 84 -16.13 4.20 24.57
C HIS A 84 -17.20 3.11 24.57
N PRO A 85 -18.51 3.42 24.67
CA PRO A 85 -19.58 2.41 24.61
C PRO A 85 -19.77 1.74 23.23
N ARG A 86 -19.05 2.26 22.23
CA ARG A 86 -18.88 1.71 20.87
C ARG A 86 -17.50 2.08 20.38
N ARG A 87 -16.51 1.23 20.56
CA ARG A 87 -15.12 1.53 20.15
C ARG A 87 -15.00 1.70 18.64
N SER A 88 -15.94 1.14 17.88
CA SER A 88 -16.11 1.34 16.45
C SER A 88 -16.33 2.81 16.06
N ASP A 89 -16.86 3.65 16.95
CA ASP A 89 -17.05 5.09 16.76
C ASP A 89 -15.79 5.92 17.09
N VAL A 90 -14.66 5.29 17.45
CA VAL A 90 -13.44 6.02 17.86
C VAL A 90 -12.40 6.01 16.75
N ARG A 91 -11.98 7.19 16.30
CA ARG A 91 -10.80 7.38 15.43
C ARG A 91 -9.61 7.89 16.24
N VAL A 92 -8.44 7.33 15.99
CA VAL A 92 -7.16 7.74 16.58
C VAL A 92 -6.13 7.98 15.47
N THR A 93 -5.45 9.11 15.51
CA THR A 93 -4.43 9.51 14.53
C THR A 93 -3.19 10.01 15.27
N LEU A 94 -2.00 9.62 14.82
CA LEU A 94 -0.72 10.11 15.32
C LEU A 94 -0.04 10.98 14.26
N ALA A 95 0.50 12.13 14.65
CA ALA A 95 1.29 12.99 13.80
C ALA A 95 2.67 13.27 14.41
N SER A 96 3.72 13.23 13.58
CA SER A 96 5.11 13.50 13.96
C SER A 96 5.48 14.99 13.83
N PRO A 97 6.62 15.43 14.40
CA PRO A 97 7.10 16.81 14.29
C PRO A 97 7.45 17.26 12.86
N SER A 98 7.77 16.32 11.97
CA SER A 98 8.02 16.55 10.55
C SER A 98 6.74 16.75 9.74
N GLY A 99 5.58 16.34 10.28
CA GLY A 99 4.27 16.51 9.66
C GLY A 99 3.62 15.22 9.17
N THR A 100 4.34 14.10 9.17
CA THR A 100 3.80 12.77 8.83
C THR A 100 2.65 12.41 9.76
N THR A 101 1.57 11.88 9.21
CA THR A 101 0.33 11.60 9.95
C THR A 101 -0.19 10.22 9.56
N VAL A 102 -0.46 9.39 10.57
CA VAL A 102 -0.91 7.99 10.43
C VAL A 102 -2.19 7.78 11.24
N VAL A 103 -3.21 7.17 10.62
CA VAL A 103 -4.44 6.72 11.27
C VAL A 103 -4.20 5.39 11.96
N LEU A 104 -4.13 5.42 13.29
CA LEU A 104 -3.89 4.24 14.11
C LEU A 104 -5.14 3.39 14.31
N ILE A 105 -6.29 4.05 14.47
CA ILE A 105 -7.62 3.45 14.61
C ILE A 105 -8.55 4.25 13.70
N SER A 106 -9.21 3.61 12.74
CA SER A 106 -9.97 4.31 11.70
C SER A 106 -11.29 4.92 12.19
N GLY A 107 -11.89 4.36 13.25
CA GLY A 107 -13.24 4.71 13.71
C GLY A 107 -14.34 4.38 12.71
N GLY A 108 -14.11 3.36 11.88
CA GLY A 108 -15.00 2.89 10.82
C GLY A 108 -16.10 1.93 11.29
N GLY A 109 -16.71 2.16 12.45
CA GLY A 109 -17.90 1.42 12.85
C GLY A 109 -19.02 1.55 11.82
N LEU A 110 -19.52 0.40 11.37
CA LEU A 110 -20.61 0.26 10.38
C LEU A 110 -21.72 1.30 10.63
N GLY A 111 -21.77 2.36 9.83
CA GLY A 111 -22.61 3.56 9.99
C GLY A 111 -24.15 3.39 10.11
N SER A 112 -24.68 2.23 10.44
CA SER A 112 -26.10 1.99 10.73
C SER A 112 -26.40 2.13 12.23
N PRO A 113 -27.47 2.85 12.65
CA PRO A 113 -27.86 2.95 14.07
C PRO A 113 -28.57 1.70 14.59
N VAL A 114 -28.68 0.65 13.76
CA VAL A 114 -29.49 -0.55 14.03
C VAL A 114 -28.70 -1.85 13.84
N ILE A 115 -27.52 -1.80 13.22
CA ILE A 115 -26.66 -2.98 13.01
C ILE A 115 -25.31 -2.69 13.64
N ALA A 116 -24.91 -3.54 14.56
CA ALA A 116 -23.60 -3.53 15.18
C ALA A 116 -22.50 -3.77 14.12
N SER A 117 -21.46 -2.93 14.09
CA SER A 117 -20.16 -3.32 13.53
C SER A 117 -19.75 -4.69 14.08
N PRO A 118 -19.01 -5.53 13.33
CA PRO A 118 -18.36 -6.71 13.91
C PRO A 118 -17.63 -6.36 15.21
N ASP A 119 -17.17 -5.11 15.31
CA ASP A 119 -16.48 -4.55 16.47
C ASP A 119 -17.20 -3.43 17.25
N ASP A 120 -18.53 -3.47 17.35
CA ASP A 120 -19.35 -2.52 18.14
C ASP A 120 -19.22 -2.72 19.69
N TYR A 121 -18.10 -3.26 20.15
CA TYR A 121 -17.80 -3.54 21.55
C TYR A 121 -17.29 -2.29 22.29
N ASP A 122 -17.16 -2.38 23.61
CA ASP A 122 -16.70 -1.31 24.47
C ASP A 122 -15.17 -1.26 24.53
N ASN A 123 -14.63 -0.04 24.40
CA ASN A 123 -13.27 0.34 24.75
C ASN A 123 -12.10 -0.21 23.91
N TYR A 124 -10.97 0.51 23.95
CA TYR A 124 -9.65 0.04 23.50
C TYR A 124 -8.66 0.03 24.67
N ASP A 125 -7.89 -1.06 24.81
CA ASP A 125 -6.67 -1.13 25.62
C ASP A 125 -5.57 -1.92 24.90
N VAL A 126 -4.91 -1.26 23.95
CA VAL A 126 -4.06 -1.91 22.94
C VAL A 126 -2.67 -1.32 22.86
N LEU A 127 -1.66 -2.15 22.63
CA LEU A 127 -0.33 -1.77 22.17
C LEU A 127 -0.28 -1.92 20.64
N LEU A 128 -0.22 -0.80 19.93
CA LEU A 128 -0.13 -0.79 18.48
C LEU A 128 1.32 -0.95 18.03
N ASP A 129 1.57 -2.00 17.25
CA ASP A 129 2.87 -2.40 16.72
C ASP A 129 2.67 -3.06 15.35
N ASP A 130 3.42 -2.62 14.33
CA ASP A 130 3.33 -3.16 12.95
C ASP A 130 3.65 -4.66 12.89
N SER A 131 4.47 -5.16 13.81
CA SER A 131 4.86 -6.57 13.89
C SER A 131 3.79 -7.46 14.53
N SER A 132 2.77 -6.89 15.17
CA SER A 132 1.69 -7.66 15.78
C SER A 132 0.93 -8.44 14.71
N ILE A 133 0.57 -9.69 14.98
CA ILE A 133 -0.30 -10.50 14.10
C ILE A 133 -1.77 -10.40 14.49
N ASN A 134 -2.07 -9.70 15.58
CA ASN A 134 -3.41 -9.59 16.13
C ASN A 134 -4.16 -8.43 15.46
N SER A 135 -5.42 -8.67 15.14
CA SER A 135 -6.31 -7.64 14.58
C SER A 135 -6.60 -6.54 15.60
N LEU A 136 -6.75 -5.30 15.11
CA LEU A 136 -7.34 -4.21 15.89
C LEU A 136 -8.80 -4.53 16.28
N TYR A 137 -9.51 -5.23 15.40
CA TYR A 137 -10.88 -5.70 15.57
C TYR A 137 -10.86 -7.15 16.04
N ASP A 138 -10.92 -7.37 17.35
CA ASP A 138 -10.97 -8.71 17.95
C ASP A 138 -12.38 -9.14 18.39
N ASN A 139 -13.36 -8.26 18.19
CA ASN A 139 -14.75 -8.45 18.55
C ASN A 139 -14.95 -8.81 20.05
N ASP A 140 -14.13 -8.27 20.95
CA ASP A 140 -14.30 -8.38 22.40
C ASP A 140 -14.17 -7.01 23.09
N ASN A 141 -14.67 -6.93 24.32
CA ASN A 141 -14.54 -5.74 25.17
C ASN A 141 -13.14 -5.68 25.79
N ASP A 142 -12.42 -4.59 25.56
CA ASP A 142 -11.16 -4.37 26.26
C ASP A 142 -11.39 -3.90 27.70
N VAL A 143 -10.62 -4.48 28.63
CA VAL A 143 -10.63 -4.06 30.03
C VAL A 143 -9.72 -2.84 30.18
N VAL A 144 -10.31 -1.64 30.26
CA VAL A 144 -9.59 -0.37 30.44
C VAL A 144 -9.05 -0.14 31.87
N ALA A 145 -8.37 -1.13 32.43
CA ALA A 145 -7.77 -1.06 33.76
C ALA A 145 -6.37 -1.65 33.74
N ALA A 146 -5.50 -1.18 34.64
CA ALA A 146 -4.14 -1.67 34.73
C ALA A 146 -4.09 -3.21 34.94
N PRO A 147 -3.15 -3.92 34.29
CA PRO A 147 -2.07 -3.39 33.45
C PRO A 147 -2.58 -2.87 32.10
N PHE A 148 -2.04 -1.72 31.66
CA PHE A 148 -2.46 -1.11 30.40
C PHE A 148 -1.72 -1.74 29.23
N TYR A 149 -2.39 -1.78 28.09
CA TYR A 149 -1.87 -2.32 26.82
C TYR A 149 -1.56 -3.81 26.90
N ASP A 150 -2.44 -4.56 27.58
CA ASP A 150 -2.30 -6.01 27.80
C ASP A 150 -2.45 -6.85 26.52
N ARG A 151 -3.01 -6.26 25.46
CA ARG A 151 -3.12 -6.85 24.12
C ARG A 151 -2.29 -6.03 23.14
N ASP A 152 -1.45 -6.68 22.35
CA ASP A 152 -0.88 -6.07 21.16
C ASP A 152 -1.85 -6.20 19.98
N ALA A 153 -1.90 -5.21 19.11
CA ALA A 153 -2.69 -5.24 17.89
C ALA A 153 -1.95 -4.48 16.79
N ARG A 154 -2.18 -4.84 15.54
CA ARG A 154 -1.62 -4.08 14.43
C ARG A 154 -2.44 -2.80 14.21
N PRO A 155 -1.81 -1.62 14.01
CA PRO A 155 -2.53 -0.38 13.70
C PRO A 155 -3.24 -0.46 12.34
N PHE A 156 -4.19 0.46 12.11
CA PHE A 156 -4.91 0.56 10.84
C PHE A 156 -4.00 0.96 9.67
N GLU A 157 -3.26 2.05 9.80
CA GLU A 157 -2.13 2.41 8.91
C GLU A 157 -0.80 2.08 9.59
N ALA A 158 0.21 1.71 8.80
CA ALA A 158 1.50 1.26 9.32
C ALA A 158 2.27 2.39 10.03
N LEU A 159 2.81 2.09 11.22
CA LEU A 159 3.69 2.97 11.98
C LEU A 159 5.07 3.12 11.31
N SER A 160 5.43 2.25 10.36
CA SER A 160 6.67 2.32 9.58
C SER A 160 6.85 3.61 8.83
N ALA A 161 5.75 4.32 8.50
CA ALA A 161 5.79 5.64 7.87
C ALA A 161 6.59 6.69 8.66
N PHE A 162 6.85 6.46 9.96
CA PHE A 162 7.68 7.33 10.79
C PHE A 162 9.17 6.97 10.81
N LYS A 163 9.59 5.86 10.19
CA LYS A 163 10.99 5.41 10.20
C LYS A 163 11.85 6.35 9.35
N GLY A 164 13.06 6.63 9.83
CA GLY A 164 13.98 7.58 9.18
C GLY A 164 13.80 9.04 9.63
N GLU A 165 12.68 9.39 10.25
CA GLU A 165 12.44 10.74 10.76
C GLU A 165 13.28 11.07 12.02
N ASP A 166 13.62 12.34 12.22
CA ASP A 166 14.11 12.79 13.52
C ASP A 166 12.94 12.92 14.49
N ALA A 167 12.98 12.14 15.58
CA ALA A 167 11.92 12.15 16.58
C ALA A 167 11.81 13.46 17.37
N GLN A 168 12.84 14.34 17.35
CA GLN A 168 12.84 15.55 18.16
C GLN A 168 11.70 16.51 17.80
N GLY A 169 10.86 16.80 18.79
CA GLY A 169 9.80 17.79 18.65
C GLY A 169 8.51 17.36 19.34
N THR A 170 7.40 17.94 18.89
CA THR A 170 6.07 17.69 19.43
C THR A 170 5.32 16.71 18.55
N TRP A 171 5.09 15.51 19.07
CA TRP A 171 4.20 14.51 18.48
C TRP A 171 2.78 14.75 18.96
N THR A 172 1.79 14.47 18.11
CA THR A 172 0.39 14.78 18.37
C THR A 172 -0.50 13.56 18.15
N LEU A 173 -1.14 13.05 19.21
CA LEU A 173 -2.18 12.03 19.12
C LEU A 173 -3.56 12.69 19.17
N SER A 174 -4.36 12.52 18.13
CA SER A 174 -5.73 13.04 18.04
C SER A 174 -6.74 11.91 18.12
N ILE A 175 -7.70 12.04 19.03
CA ILE A 175 -8.78 11.08 19.25
C ILE A 175 -10.11 11.79 19.03
N CYS A 176 -10.93 11.30 18.11
CA CYS A 176 -12.27 11.84 17.87
C CYS A 176 -13.31 10.74 17.82
N ASP A 177 -14.55 11.16 18.02
CA ASP A 177 -15.72 10.34 17.81
C ASP A 177 -16.21 10.56 16.38
N THR A 178 -16.45 9.47 15.66
CA THR A 178 -16.90 9.46 14.27
C THR A 178 -18.41 9.52 14.15
N ARG A 179 -19.16 9.41 15.27
CA ARG A 179 -20.61 9.30 15.26
C ARG A 179 -21.31 10.06 16.37
N ASN A 180 -22.44 10.69 16.03
CA ASN A 180 -23.26 11.33 17.05
C ASN A 180 -24.06 10.31 17.89
N GLY A 181 -23.86 10.31 19.20
CA GLY A 181 -24.87 9.81 20.15
C GLY A 181 -24.32 9.25 21.45
N GLU A 182 -23.17 8.60 21.36
CA GLU A 182 -22.43 8.07 22.51
C GLU A 182 -21.25 9.00 22.82
N ILE A 183 -20.63 8.83 23.98
CA ILE A 183 -19.46 9.62 24.35
C ILE A 183 -18.41 8.71 24.96
N GLY A 184 -17.18 8.87 24.52
CA GLY A 184 -16.04 8.21 25.13
C GLY A 184 -15.20 9.12 26.02
N THR A 185 -14.20 8.50 26.63
CA THR A 185 -13.17 9.14 27.42
C THR A 185 -11.82 8.55 27.02
N TYR A 186 -10.91 9.42 26.62
CA TYR A 186 -9.49 9.10 26.59
C TYR A 186 -8.99 8.92 28.03
N ASN A 187 -8.27 7.84 28.31
CA ASN A 187 -7.76 7.54 29.64
C ASN A 187 -6.23 7.67 29.70
N ASN A 188 -5.52 6.97 28.81
CA ASN A 188 -4.07 6.87 28.84
C ASN A 188 -3.52 6.57 27.44
N SER A 189 -2.29 7.01 27.16
CA SER A 189 -1.55 6.62 25.96
C SER A 189 -0.05 6.66 26.20
N GLU A 190 0.67 5.88 25.42
CA GLU A 190 2.12 5.78 25.46
C GLU A 190 2.66 5.76 24.03
N LEU A 191 3.73 6.52 23.79
CA LEU A 191 4.50 6.51 22.55
C LEU A 191 5.91 6.05 22.89
N THR A 192 6.31 4.90 22.33
CA THR A 192 7.64 4.32 22.50
C THR A 192 8.38 4.38 21.16
N LEU A 193 9.54 5.03 21.16
CA LEU A 193 10.38 5.27 19.99
C LEU A 193 11.74 4.61 20.18
N THR A 194 12.21 3.86 19.20
CA THR A 194 13.53 3.21 19.23
C THR A 194 14.43 3.83 18.17
N SER A 195 15.63 4.27 18.56
CA SER A 195 16.60 4.89 17.65
C SER A 195 17.31 3.90 16.74
N ALA A 196 17.63 4.31 15.52
CA ALA A 196 18.57 3.60 14.66
C ALA A 196 19.93 3.40 15.36
N ASP A 197 20.66 2.32 15.00
CA ASP A 197 22.05 2.14 15.48
C ASP A 197 22.93 3.24 14.85
N PRO A 198 23.69 4.01 15.67
CA PRO A 198 24.53 5.10 15.19
C PRO A 198 25.61 4.70 14.16
N ASN A 199 25.85 3.41 13.96
CA ASN A 199 26.78 2.88 12.96
C ASN A 199 26.11 1.92 11.97
N SER A 200 24.84 2.17 11.64
CA SER A 200 24.13 1.38 10.63
C SER A 200 23.34 2.21 9.63
N VAL A 201 23.15 1.62 8.46
CA VAL A 201 22.07 1.96 7.53
C VAL A 201 21.19 0.72 7.39
N ALA A 202 19.90 0.84 7.65
CA ALA A 202 18.95 -0.28 7.61
C ALA A 202 17.66 0.08 6.88
N GLY A 203 17.02 -0.94 6.30
CA GLY A 203 15.75 -0.79 5.59
C GLY A 203 15.12 -2.14 5.30
N VAL A 204 14.04 -2.10 4.54
CA VAL A 204 13.26 -3.26 4.10
C VAL A 204 13.04 -3.17 2.60
N VAL A 205 13.23 -4.28 1.90
CA VAL A 205 12.74 -4.47 0.54
C VAL A 205 11.43 -5.26 0.59
N PHE A 206 10.39 -4.77 -0.07
CA PHE A 206 9.08 -5.41 -0.07
C PHE A 206 8.47 -5.41 -1.46
N THR A 207 7.53 -6.34 -1.70
CA THR A 207 6.68 -6.31 -2.88
C THR A 207 5.58 -5.29 -2.63
N ASP A 208 5.52 -4.28 -3.49
CA ASP A 208 4.51 -3.24 -3.50
C ASP A 208 3.45 -3.63 -4.54
N TYR A 209 2.33 -4.18 -4.08
CA TYR A 209 1.30 -4.75 -4.96
C TYR A 209 0.43 -3.69 -5.64
N ASN A 210 0.30 -2.50 -5.06
CA ASN A 210 -0.48 -1.40 -5.63
C ASN A 210 0.41 -0.31 -6.27
N ASP A 211 1.73 -0.53 -6.26
CA ASP A 211 2.76 0.28 -6.90
C ASP A 211 2.62 1.78 -6.60
N ASN A 212 2.33 2.10 -5.33
CA ASN A 212 2.12 3.49 -4.87
C ASN A 212 3.28 4.02 -4.01
N GLY A 213 4.33 3.23 -3.80
CA GLY A 213 5.50 3.59 -3.01
C GLY A 213 5.24 3.69 -1.51
N VAL A 214 4.11 3.16 -1.03
CA VAL A 214 3.71 3.04 0.38
C VAL A 214 3.68 1.57 0.74
N ARG A 215 4.19 1.21 1.93
CA ARG A 215 4.16 -0.19 2.34
C ARG A 215 2.83 -0.52 3.01
N ASN A 216 2.05 -1.39 2.40
CA ASN A 216 0.78 -1.88 2.92
C ASN A 216 0.95 -3.14 3.80
N HIS A 217 -0.12 -3.47 4.52
CA HIS A 217 -0.14 -4.56 5.50
C HIS A 217 0.09 -5.95 4.89
N GLY A 218 -0.42 -6.20 3.69
CA GLY A 218 -0.24 -7.46 2.95
C GLY A 218 1.00 -7.48 2.07
N ASP A 219 1.80 -6.42 2.05
CA ASP A 219 3.06 -6.40 1.32
C ASP A 219 4.09 -7.32 1.97
N VAL A 220 4.66 -8.18 1.14
CA VAL A 220 5.59 -9.22 1.59
C VAL A 220 7.03 -8.75 1.45
N GLY A 221 7.89 -9.15 2.38
CA GLY A 221 9.32 -8.86 2.28
C GLY A 221 9.99 -9.65 1.16
N VAL A 222 10.92 -9.04 0.43
CA VAL A 222 11.62 -9.69 -0.69
C VAL A 222 13.00 -10.18 -0.23
N PRO A 223 13.22 -11.51 -0.10
CA PRO A 223 14.48 -12.06 0.36
C PRO A 223 15.54 -12.18 -0.73
N GLY A 224 16.82 -12.22 -0.32
CA GLY A 224 17.93 -12.57 -1.21
C GLY A 224 18.44 -11.42 -2.10
N LEU A 225 17.92 -10.21 -1.94
CA LEU A 225 18.37 -9.03 -2.68
C LEU A 225 19.72 -8.56 -2.14
N LEU A 226 20.67 -8.27 -3.04
CA LEU A 226 21.98 -7.76 -2.66
C LEU A 226 21.89 -6.24 -2.44
N VAL A 227 22.33 -5.79 -1.26
CA VAL A 227 22.38 -4.37 -0.91
C VAL A 227 23.83 -3.97 -0.66
N GLU A 228 24.34 -3.00 -1.40
CA GLU A 228 25.73 -2.55 -1.31
C GLU A 228 25.80 -1.05 -1.01
N ALA A 229 26.69 -0.66 -0.08
CA ALA A 229 26.99 0.73 0.22
C ALA A 229 28.34 1.13 -0.37
N PHE A 230 28.33 2.15 -1.22
CA PHE A 230 29.49 2.75 -1.85
C PHE A 230 29.85 4.06 -1.18
N ASN A 231 31.16 4.29 -1.01
CA ASN A 231 31.68 5.60 -0.59
C ASN A 231 31.89 6.54 -1.79
N ASN A 232 32.36 7.76 -1.54
CA ASN A 232 32.66 8.76 -2.58
C ASN A 232 33.82 8.39 -3.54
N ALA A 233 34.46 7.23 -3.37
CA ALA A 233 35.45 6.75 -4.33
C ALA A 233 34.87 5.63 -5.22
N GLY A 234 33.55 5.41 -5.17
CA GLY A 234 32.89 4.29 -5.84
C GLY A 234 33.30 2.92 -5.28
N VAL A 235 33.77 2.84 -4.03
CA VAL A 235 34.20 1.58 -3.41
C VAL A 235 33.13 1.08 -2.44
N VAL A 236 32.75 -0.20 -2.56
CA VAL A 236 31.87 -0.89 -1.60
C VAL A 236 32.54 -0.94 -0.23
N ILE A 237 31.90 -0.35 0.78
CA ILE A 237 32.37 -0.33 2.17
C ILE A 237 31.52 -1.17 3.12
N ALA A 238 30.29 -1.51 2.73
CA ALA A 238 29.43 -2.46 3.42
C ALA A 238 28.53 -3.17 2.41
N THR A 239 28.13 -4.39 2.73
CA THR A 239 27.20 -5.19 1.93
C THR A 239 26.37 -6.04 2.87
N ASP A 240 25.12 -6.28 2.49
CA ASP A 240 24.22 -7.21 3.15
C ASP A 240 23.29 -7.86 2.12
N THR A 241 22.52 -8.86 2.55
CA THR A 241 21.50 -9.52 1.73
C THR A 241 20.20 -9.54 2.50
N THR A 242 19.10 -9.18 1.84
CA THR A 242 17.79 -9.13 2.51
C THR A 242 17.39 -10.49 3.06
N ASP A 243 16.86 -10.50 4.29
CA ASP A 243 16.37 -11.70 4.95
C ASP A 243 14.96 -12.12 4.46
N ALA A 244 14.39 -13.17 5.05
CA ALA A 244 13.06 -13.70 4.70
C ALA A 244 11.92 -12.66 4.80
N ASN A 245 12.11 -11.60 5.58
CA ASN A 245 11.15 -10.51 5.77
C ASN A 245 11.57 -9.24 5.00
N GLY A 246 12.57 -9.35 4.12
CA GLY A 246 13.08 -8.23 3.32
C GLY A 246 14.03 -7.30 4.07
N ASN A 247 14.34 -7.55 5.35
CA ASN A 247 15.17 -6.63 6.12
C ASN A 247 16.65 -6.76 5.76
N TYR A 248 17.38 -5.65 5.81
CA TYR A 248 18.84 -5.61 5.70
C TYR A 248 19.43 -4.57 6.68
N ASN A 249 20.70 -4.74 7.03
CA ASN A 249 21.43 -3.86 7.93
C ASN A 249 22.93 -3.77 7.58
N LEU A 250 23.35 -2.62 7.06
CA LEU A 250 24.72 -2.32 6.66
C LEU A 250 25.48 -1.67 7.82
N SER A 251 26.60 -2.27 8.23
CA SER A 251 27.48 -1.72 9.28
C SER A 251 28.34 -0.57 8.74
N ILE A 252 27.89 0.68 8.90
CA ILE A 252 28.50 1.89 8.33
C ILE A 252 28.76 2.91 9.44
N PRO A 253 30.00 3.38 9.66
CA PRO A 253 30.31 4.32 10.73
C PRO A 253 29.47 5.60 10.68
N GLY A 254 29.00 6.06 11.86
CA GLY A 254 28.19 7.27 11.97
C GLY A 254 28.87 8.52 11.36
N GLY A 255 28.09 9.30 10.61
CA GLY A 255 28.52 10.46 9.84
C GLY A 255 29.09 10.15 8.45
N THR A 256 29.10 8.89 8.02
CA THR A 256 29.57 8.50 6.68
C THR A 256 28.44 8.62 5.66
N ALA A 257 28.63 9.45 4.63
CA ALA A 257 27.75 9.50 3.47
C ALA A 257 28.03 8.31 2.54
N VAL A 258 26.97 7.68 2.05
CA VAL A 258 27.02 6.50 1.18
C VAL A 258 25.94 6.55 0.10
N ARG A 259 26.26 5.93 -1.03
CA ARG A 259 25.29 5.54 -2.06
C ARG A 259 24.92 4.07 -1.84
N ILE A 260 23.64 3.77 -1.69
CA ILE A 260 23.10 2.43 -1.53
C ILE A 260 22.60 1.98 -2.90
N GLU A 261 23.02 0.79 -3.34
CA GLU A 261 22.54 0.18 -4.58
C GLU A 261 21.89 -1.17 -4.26
N PHE A 262 20.71 -1.39 -4.85
CA PHE A 262 19.96 -2.63 -4.78
C PHE A 262 20.13 -3.41 -6.09
N SER A 263 20.53 -4.68 -6.00
CA SER A 263 20.80 -5.51 -7.18
C SER A 263 20.33 -6.94 -7.02
N ASN A 264 20.31 -7.70 -8.12
CA ASN A 264 19.71 -9.03 -8.23
C ASN A 264 18.19 -9.06 -7.99
N ILE A 265 17.47 -8.03 -8.48
CA ILE A 265 16.00 -8.02 -8.46
C ILE A 265 15.48 -9.28 -9.16
N PRO A 266 14.59 -10.07 -8.52
CA PRO A 266 13.96 -11.23 -9.14
C PRO A 266 13.30 -10.87 -10.47
N SER A 267 13.32 -11.78 -11.45
CA SER A 267 12.83 -11.50 -12.81
C SER A 267 11.33 -11.31 -12.91
N ASP A 268 10.58 -11.66 -11.88
CA ASP A 268 9.14 -11.45 -11.70
C ASP A 268 8.82 -10.11 -11.02
N LEU A 269 9.81 -9.44 -10.42
CA LEU A 269 9.66 -8.13 -9.79
C LEU A 269 10.34 -7.02 -10.60
N ARG A 270 9.90 -5.78 -10.40
CA ARG A 270 10.45 -4.57 -11.02
C ARG A 270 10.68 -3.50 -9.94
N PRO A 271 11.52 -2.48 -10.18
CA PRO A 271 11.50 -1.28 -9.35
C PRO A 271 10.06 -0.79 -9.16
N GLY A 272 9.64 -0.56 -7.92
CA GLY A 272 8.33 0.02 -7.63
C GLY A 272 8.36 1.54 -7.72
N ALA A 273 7.20 2.17 -7.60
CA ALA A 273 7.07 3.62 -7.57
C ALA A 273 7.83 4.24 -6.39
N PHE A 274 8.31 5.46 -6.59
CA PHE A 274 8.89 6.28 -5.55
C PHE A 274 7.78 6.82 -4.63
N GLY A 275 7.96 6.67 -3.32
CA GLY A 275 7.00 7.12 -2.33
C GLY A 275 7.58 7.22 -0.93
N VAL A 276 6.70 7.39 0.04
CA VAL A 276 7.09 7.61 1.45
C VAL A 276 7.85 6.42 2.05
N ASP A 277 7.52 5.20 1.64
CA ASP A 277 8.14 3.96 2.12
C ASP A 277 9.01 3.28 1.06
N SER A 278 9.21 3.90 -0.12
CA SER A 278 9.94 3.31 -1.24
C SER A 278 10.83 4.36 -1.90
N GLY A 279 12.15 4.19 -1.80
CA GLY A 279 13.11 4.92 -2.63
C GLY A 279 13.40 4.20 -3.95
N THR A 280 14.22 4.80 -4.80
CA THR A 280 14.65 4.15 -6.06
C THR A 280 15.69 3.06 -5.78
N THR A 281 16.12 2.34 -6.83
CA THR A 281 17.18 1.31 -6.72
C THR A 281 18.57 1.88 -6.38
N VAL A 282 18.74 3.21 -6.41
CA VAL A 282 19.95 3.93 -6.01
C VAL A 282 19.61 5.06 -5.04
N GLN A 283 20.02 4.94 -3.79
CA GLN A 283 19.65 5.88 -2.72
C GLN A 283 20.88 6.51 -2.05
N PHE A 284 20.77 7.75 -1.61
CA PHE A 284 21.89 8.51 -1.02
C PHE A 284 21.57 8.87 0.43
N VAL A 285 22.34 8.33 1.38
CA VAL A 285 22.07 8.49 2.82
C VAL A 285 23.35 8.74 3.61
N THR A 286 23.21 9.29 4.81
CA THR A 286 24.31 9.43 5.77
C THR A 286 24.00 8.62 7.02
N SER A 287 24.94 7.76 7.45
CA SER A 287 24.77 6.97 8.67
C SER A 287 24.70 7.86 9.93
N PRO A 288 23.84 7.55 10.92
CA PRO A 288 22.87 6.47 10.92
C PRO A 288 21.63 6.78 10.09
N ALA A 289 21.12 5.78 9.38
CA ALA A 289 19.85 5.87 8.67
C ALA A 289 19.00 4.61 8.90
N ALA A 290 17.68 4.81 8.98
CA ALA A 290 16.68 3.75 9.01
C ALA A 290 15.57 4.12 8.02
N GLY A 291 14.77 3.15 7.59
CA GLY A 291 13.73 3.38 6.58
C GLY A 291 14.28 3.59 5.17
N VAL A 292 15.50 3.10 4.88
CA VAL A 292 16.08 3.11 3.53
C VAL A 292 15.49 1.94 2.74
N ASN A 293 14.21 2.07 2.43
CA ASN A 293 13.38 0.99 1.92
C ASN A 293 13.29 1.01 0.39
N LEU A 294 12.93 -0.12 -0.20
CA LEU A 294 12.67 -0.25 -1.64
C LEU A 294 11.41 -1.09 -1.83
N GLY A 295 10.36 -0.48 -2.39
CA GLY A 295 9.21 -1.18 -2.94
C GLY A 295 9.56 -1.74 -4.31
N LEU A 296 9.12 -2.97 -4.56
CA LEU A 296 9.27 -3.62 -5.86
C LEU A 296 7.88 -3.98 -6.40
N ALA A 297 7.53 -3.45 -7.57
CA ALA A 297 6.28 -3.77 -8.23
C ALA A 297 6.26 -5.23 -8.69
N LYS A 298 5.07 -5.83 -8.65
CA LYS A 298 4.77 -7.15 -9.22
C LYS A 298 3.61 -7.02 -10.22
N PRO A 299 3.90 -6.67 -11.49
CA PRO A 299 2.87 -6.21 -12.42
C PRO A 299 1.76 -7.23 -12.74
N ASP A 300 2.05 -8.52 -12.67
CA ASP A 300 1.08 -9.62 -12.87
C ASP A 300 0.05 -9.70 -11.73
N GLU A 301 0.45 -9.33 -10.51
CA GLU A 301 -0.40 -9.30 -9.31
C GLU A 301 -0.81 -7.87 -8.90
N TYR A 302 -0.59 -6.88 -9.78
CA TYR A 302 -0.93 -5.50 -9.45
C TYR A 302 -2.44 -5.30 -9.31
N CYS A 303 -2.84 -4.56 -8.28
CA CYS A 303 -4.18 -4.00 -8.16
C CYS A 303 -4.15 -2.64 -7.45
N ASN A 304 -4.96 -1.69 -7.90
CA ASN A 304 -5.08 -0.39 -7.23
C ASN A 304 -5.74 -0.53 -5.84
N ASP A 305 -5.52 0.43 -4.93
CA ASP A 305 -5.94 0.34 -3.50
C ASP A 305 -7.42 0.02 -3.24
N ASN A 306 -8.31 0.55 -4.08
CA ASN A 306 -9.75 0.38 -3.93
C ASN A 306 -10.37 0.11 -5.31
N PRO A 307 -10.22 -1.12 -5.84
CA PRO A 307 -10.78 -1.46 -7.13
C PRO A 307 -12.30 -1.45 -7.06
N TRP A 308 -12.93 -1.21 -8.20
CA TRP A 308 -14.35 -1.51 -8.33
C TRP A 308 -14.51 -3.02 -8.35
N LEU A 309 -15.55 -3.51 -7.69
CA LEU A 309 -15.99 -4.89 -7.77
C LEU A 309 -17.20 -4.98 -8.67
N ILE A 310 -17.38 -6.11 -9.33
CA ILE A 310 -18.66 -6.45 -9.95
C ILE A 310 -19.21 -7.73 -9.40
N SER A 311 -20.52 -7.89 -9.51
CA SER A 311 -21.15 -9.18 -9.28
C SER A 311 -22.42 -9.34 -10.12
N PRO A 312 -22.67 -10.53 -10.71
CA PRO A 312 -23.95 -10.85 -11.31
C PRO A 312 -25.07 -10.91 -10.26
N CYS A 313 -26.20 -10.27 -10.56
CA CYS A 313 -27.43 -10.36 -9.78
C CYS A 313 -28.44 -11.26 -10.49
N TYR A 314 -29.01 -12.24 -9.79
CA TYR A 314 -30.01 -13.12 -10.39
C TYR A 314 -31.43 -12.63 -10.19
N ILE A 315 -32.18 -12.63 -11.30
CA ILE A 315 -33.57 -12.19 -11.34
C ILE A 315 -34.46 -13.27 -11.93
N ASN A 316 -35.54 -13.57 -11.22
CA ASN A 316 -36.52 -14.55 -11.68
C ASN A 316 -37.23 -14.08 -12.96
N GLY A 317 -37.49 -15.01 -13.88
CA GLY A 317 -38.27 -14.78 -15.08
C GLY A 317 -37.47 -14.78 -16.38
N ASN A 318 -38.17 -14.44 -17.46
CA ASN A 318 -37.65 -14.39 -18.82
C ASN A 318 -37.20 -12.97 -19.16
N PRO A 319 -35.89 -12.69 -19.21
CA PRO A 319 -35.39 -11.35 -19.51
C PRO A 319 -35.75 -10.87 -20.93
N LEU A 320 -36.06 -11.80 -21.84
CA LEU A 320 -36.36 -11.50 -23.25
C LEU A 320 -37.86 -11.32 -23.53
N ALA A 321 -38.73 -11.50 -22.52
CA ALA A 321 -40.18 -11.36 -22.67
C ALA A 321 -40.70 -9.94 -22.37
N GLY A 322 -39.81 -8.98 -22.08
CA GLY A 322 -40.17 -7.67 -21.52
C GLY A 322 -40.54 -7.77 -20.03
N GLY A 323 -41.21 -6.74 -19.49
CA GLY A 323 -41.63 -6.72 -18.08
C GLY A 323 -40.49 -6.46 -17.09
N THR A 324 -40.72 -6.76 -15.81
CA THR A 324 -39.74 -6.45 -14.75
C THR A 324 -38.48 -7.32 -14.80
N ALA A 325 -38.55 -8.53 -15.37
CA ALA A 325 -37.36 -9.37 -15.56
C ALA A 325 -36.40 -8.78 -16.61
N SER A 326 -36.93 -8.02 -17.58
CA SER A 326 -36.13 -7.37 -18.62
C SER A 326 -35.38 -6.14 -18.10
N THR A 327 -35.98 -5.36 -17.20
CA THR A 327 -35.43 -4.07 -16.74
C THR A 327 -34.66 -4.15 -15.44
N ALA A 328 -34.70 -5.28 -14.73
CA ALA A 328 -33.98 -5.45 -13.49
C ALA A 328 -32.47 -5.45 -13.72
N LYS A 329 -31.72 -4.92 -12.74
CA LYS A 329 -30.26 -5.00 -12.71
C LYS A 329 -29.83 -6.47 -12.58
N VAL A 330 -28.92 -6.91 -13.43
CA VAL A 330 -28.36 -8.28 -13.43
C VAL A 330 -26.84 -8.29 -13.39
N LEU A 331 -26.21 -7.12 -13.50
CA LEU A 331 -24.79 -6.91 -13.25
C LEU A 331 -24.64 -5.54 -12.59
N VAL A 332 -23.93 -5.51 -11.48
CA VAL A 332 -23.68 -4.28 -10.71
C VAL A 332 -22.20 -4.11 -10.45
N SER A 333 -21.79 -2.87 -10.17
CA SER A 333 -20.49 -2.57 -9.56
C SER A 333 -20.63 -1.76 -8.27
N PHE A 334 -19.65 -1.88 -7.39
CA PHE A 334 -19.51 -1.12 -6.14
C PHE A 334 -18.02 -1.16 -5.72
N PRO A 335 -17.51 -0.20 -4.92
CA PRO A 335 -16.08 -0.17 -4.56
C PRO A 335 -15.71 -1.30 -3.58
N TYR A 336 -14.44 -1.73 -3.57
CA TYR A 336 -13.92 -2.80 -2.69
C TYR A 336 -14.01 -2.47 -1.20
N ASP A 337 -13.89 -1.20 -0.85
CA ASP A 337 -14.08 -0.70 0.51
C ASP A 337 -15.56 -0.51 0.90
N ALA A 338 -16.51 -0.89 0.04
CA ALA A 338 -17.93 -0.79 0.33
C ALA A 338 -18.32 -1.57 1.59
N TYR A 339 -19.22 -1.00 2.38
CA TYR A 339 -19.72 -1.61 3.60
C TYR A 339 -21.16 -1.18 3.91
N GLY A 340 -21.86 -2.00 4.69
CA GLY A 340 -23.20 -1.70 5.17
C GLY A 340 -24.30 -2.09 4.19
N ARG A 341 -25.47 -1.46 4.35
CA ARG A 341 -26.65 -1.77 3.52
C ARG A 341 -26.53 -1.17 2.12
N GLN A 342 -27.42 -1.60 1.22
CA GLN A 342 -27.43 -1.13 -0.16
C GLN A 342 -27.41 0.40 -0.24
N ASP A 343 -26.43 0.93 -0.98
CA ASP A 343 -26.26 2.34 -1.26
C ASP A 343 -26.16 2.59 -2.77
N LEU A 344 -27.26 3.07 -3.35
CA LEU A 344 -27.36 3.37 -4.78
C LEU A 344 -26.58 4.62 -5.20
N THR A 345 -25.87 5.30 -4.29
CA THR A 345 -24.97 6.41 -4.62
C THR A 345 -23.56 5.95 -4.98
N ILE A 346 -23.17 4.75 -4.53
CA ILE A 346 -21.89 4.11 -4.85
C ILE A 346 -22.07 2.83 -5.68
N GLU A 347 -23.26 2.23 -5.70
CA GLU A 347 -23.55 1.07 -6.54
C GLU A 347 -24.07 1.46 -7.92
N ASN A 348 -23.50 0.87 -8.97
CA ASN A 348 -23.86 1.16 -10.35
C ASN A 348 -24.50 -0.05 -11.02
N THR A 349 -25.55 0.18 -11.82
CA THR A 349 -26.10 -0.86 -12.69
C THR A 349 -25.32 -0.89 -14.00
N LEU A 350 -24.64 -1.99 -14.28
CA LEU A 350 -23.85 -2.18 -15.51
C LEU A 350 -24.66 -2.79 -16.63
N ALA A 351 -25.55 -3.72 -16.29
CA ALA A 351 -26.43 -4.36 -17.26
C ALA A 351 -27.78 -4.75 -16.64
N THR A 352 -28.77 -4.80 -17.52
CA THR A 352 -30.14 -5.25 -17.22
C THR A 352 -30.41 -6.64 -17.81
N GLY A 353 -31.47 -7.29 -17.33
CA GLY A 353 -31.84 -8.63 -17.77
C GLY A 353 -31.92 -8.76 -19.28
N SER A 354 -32.58 -7.83 -19.98
CA SER A 354 -32.68 -7.89 -21.45
C SER A 354 -31.38 -7.73 -22.22
N GLN A 355 -30.33 -7.22 -21.57
CA GLN A 355 -29.03 -7.01 -22.20
C GLN A 355 -28.17 -8.28 -22.10
N ILE A 356 -28.04 -8.88 -20.91
CA ILE A 356 -27.13 -10.02 -20.73
C ILE A 356 -27.79 -11.28 -20.13
N GLY A 357 -28.98 -11.17 -19.54
CA GLY A 357 -29.65 -12.27 -18.86
C GLY A 357 -28.90 -12.73 -17.60
N THR A 358 -28.77 -14.06 -17.43
CA THR A 358 -28.14 -14.71 -16.27
C THR A 358 -26.70 -15.09 -16.58
N THR A 359 -25.73 -14.62 -15.79
CA THR A 359 -24.28 -14.87 -15.98
C THR A 359 -23.59 -15.37 -14.70
N TRP A 360 -22.45 -16.07 -14.84
CA TRP A 360 -21.55 -16.43 -13.73
C TRP A 360 -20.17 -15.89 -14.04
N GLY A 361 -19.35 -16.65 -14.78
CA GLY A 361 -17.92 -16.40 -14.93
C GLY A 361 -17.67 -15.00 -15.46
N LEU A 362 -16.78 -14.30 -14.80
CA LEU A 362 -16.37 -12.95 -15.10
C LEU A 362 -14.90 -12.97 -15.50
N ALA A 363 -14.50 -12.13 -16.45
CA ALA A 363 -13.09 -11.97 -16.78
C ALA A 363 -12.84 -10.53 -17.18
N PHE A 364 -11.66 -10.00 -16.86
CA PHE A 364 -11.34 -8.60 -17.09
C PHE A 364 -10.10 -8.43 -17.97
N GLN A 365 -10.24 -7.69 -19.07
CA GLN A 365 -9.10 -7.21 -19.86
C GLN A 365 -8.57 -5.91 -19.25
N ARG A 366 -7.46 -6.00 -18.50
CA ARG A 366 -6.91 -4.91 -17.68
C ARG A 366 -6.52 -3.70 -18.53
N SER A 367 -5.93 -3.93 -19.71
CA SER A 367 -5.44 -2.89 -20.61
C SER A 367 -6.52 -2.03 -21.26
N THR A 368 -7.78 -2.49 -21.32
CA THR A 368 -8.86 -1.78 -22.02
C THR A 368 -10.08 -1.47 -21.17
N GLY A 369 -10.20 -2.07 -19.99
CA GLY A 369 -11.40 -1.91 -19.18
C GLY A 369 -12.57 -2.77 -19.64
N MET A 370 -12.34 -3.82 -20.44
CA MET A 370 -13.42 -4.69 -20.95
C MET A 370 -13.71 -5.84 -20.00
N VAL A 371 -14.96 -5.97 -19.56
CA VAL A 371 -15.47 -7.08 -18.76
C VAL A 371 -16.17 -8.08 -19.65
N PHE A 372 -15.86 -9.36 -19.50
CA PHE A 372 -16.60 -10.45 -20.12
C PHE A 372 -17.48 -11.16 -19.08
N ALA A 373 -18.71 -11.49 -19.46
CA ALA A 373 -19.62 -12.23 -18.60
C ALA A 373 -20.20 -13.45 -19.33
N GLY A 374 -19.99 -14.64 -18.77
CA GLY A 374 -20.38 -15.93 -19.35
C GLY A 374 -21.80 -16.34 -18.93
N ALA A 375 -22.61 -16.83 -19.87
CA ALA A 375 -23.98 -17.27 -19.60
C ALA A 375 -24.03 -18.44 -18.60
N LEU A 376 -24.94 -18.38 -17.63
CA LEU A 376 -25.14 -19.39 -16.59
C LEU A 376 -26.51 -20.08 -16.69
N ALA A 377 -26.54 -21.40 -16.53
CA ALA A 377 -27.76 -22.16 -16.30
C ALA A 377 -28.19 -22.12 -14.82
N LYS A 378 -29.11 -21.21 -14.47
CA LYS A 378 -29.78 -21.14 -13.15
C LYS A 378 -31.28 -21.35 -13.29
N ARG A 379 -31.87 -22.19 -12.43
CA ARG A 379 -33.33 -22.43 -12.43
C ARG A 379 -34.08 -21.15 -12.03
N HIS A 380 -35.25 -20.93 -12.63
CA HIS A 380 -36.09 -19.73 -12.54
C HIS A 380 -35.52 -18.45 -13.19
N ALA A 381 -34.23 -18.38 -13.52
CA ALA A 381 -33.60 -17.25 -14.20
C ALA A 381 -33.35 -17.54 -15.68
N GLY A 382 -33.68 -16.59 -16.56
CA GLY A 382 -33.57 -16.76 -18.01
C GLY A 382 -32.22 -16.33 -18.58
N LEU A 383 -31.83 -16.98 -19.68
CA LEU A 383 -30.65 -16.62 -20.46
C LEU A 383 -30.89 -15.36 -21.30
N GLY A 384 -29.83 -14.63 -21.64
CA GLY A 384 -29.91 -13.51 -22.58
C GLY A 384 -30.02 -13.95 -24.05
N SER A 385 -29.88 -12.98 -24.96
CA SER A 385 -30.02 -13.13 -26.42
C SER A 385 -29.13 -14.21 -27.04
N LEU A 386 -27.92 -14.39 -26.51
CA LEU A 386 -26.89 -15.30 -27.01
C LEU A 386 -27.06 -16.76 -26.53
N GLY A 387 -27.99 -17.02 -25.61
CA GLY A 387 -28.26 -18.37 -25.11
C GLY A 387 -27.12 -18.93 -24.24
N PRO A 388 -27.01 -20.26 -24.08
CA PRO A 388 -26.12 -20.87 -23.08
C PRO A 388 -24.63 -20.85 -23.47
N SER A 389 -24.29 -20.52 -24.71
CA SER A 389 -22.89 -20.34 -25.16
C SER A 389 -22.52 -18.87 -25.33
N GLY A 390 -23.33 -17.97 -24.76
CA GLY A 390 -23.17 -16.54 -24.87
C GLY A 390 -22.10 -16.00 -23.94
N ILE A 391 -21.22 -15.18 -24.50
CA ILE A 391 -20.33 -14.28 -23.76
C ILE A 391 -20.80 -12.86 -24.07
N TYR A 392 -20.94 -12.07 -23.02
CA TYR A 392 -21.30 -10.65 -23.08
C TYR A 392 -20.08 -9.79 -22.77
N ALA A 393 -20.03 -8.57 -23.29
CA ALA A 393 -18.96 -7.62 -23.02
C ALA A 393 -19.51 -6.31 -22.44
N ILE A 394 -18.82 -5.74 -21.45
CA ILE A 394 -19.17 -4.46 -20.85
C ILE A 394 -17.86 -3.67 -20.73
N GLU A 395 -17.74 -2.59 -21.49
CA GLU A 395 -16.63 -1.66 -21.34
C GLU A 395 -16.92 -0.76 -20.13
N MET A 396 -15.94 -0.65 -19.24
CA MET A 396 -16.06 0.04 -17.96
C MET A 396 -15.25 1.33 -17.94
N ASN A 397 -15.85 2.39 -17.41
CA ASN A 397 -15.11 3.54 -16.92
C ASN A 397 -14.52 3.17 -15.55
N GLN A 398 -13.26 2.76 -15.59
CA GLN A 398 -12.44 2.32 -14.47
C GLN A 398 -12.41 3.30 -13.28
N ALA A 399 -12.39 4.61 -13.53
CA ALA A 399 -12.35 5.62 -12.47
C ALA A 399 -13.69 5.77 -11.71
N THR A 400 -14.82 5.52 -12.38
CA THR A 400 -16.16 5.76 -11.83
C THR A 400 -16.96 4.49 -11.53
N GLY A 401 -16.44 3.34 -11.94
CA GLY A 401 -17.15 2.07 -11.86
C GLY A 401 -18.38 1.98 -12.76
N GLN A 402 -18.62 2.94 -13.66
CA GLN A 402 -19.78 2.96 -14.55
C GLN A 402 -19.48 2.20 -15.83
N ALA A 403 -20.50 1.64 -16.48
CA ALA A 403 -20.36 1.20 -17.85
C ALA A 403 -20.17 2.41 -18.81
N SER A 404 -19.35 2.23 -19.85
CA SER A 404 -19.26 3.18 -20.97
C SER A 404 -20.62 3.31 -21.67
N SER A 405 -20.87 4.42 -22.38
CA SER A 405 -22.19 4.70 -22.94
C SER A 405 -22.15 4.84 -24.47
N PRO A 406 -22.78 3.92 -25.25
CA PRO A 406 -23.34 2.61 -24.85
C PRO A 406 -22.26 1.50 -24.83
N PRO A 407 -22.30 0.56 -23.87
CA PRO A 407 -21.33 -0.52 -23.83
C PRO A 407 -21.73 -1.64 -24.82
N PRO A 408 -20.77 -2.42 -25.35
CA PRO A 408 -21.04 -3.48 -26.32
C PRO A 408 -21.54 -4.78 -25.67
N TYR A 409 -22.82 -4.89 -25.31
CA TYR A 409 -23.35 -6.05 -24.58
C TYR A 409 -23.10 -7.42 -25.24
N ASP A 410 -23.54 -7.64 -26.47
CA ASP A 410 -23.40 -8.95 -27.13
C ASP A 410 -21.98 -9.11 -27.71
N PHE A 411 -21.16 -10.01 -27.16
CA PHE A 411 -19.81 -10.25 -27.66
C PHE A 411 -19.76 -11.43 -28.64
N ILE A 412 -20.07 -12.65 -28.17
CA ILE A 412 -20.07 -13.84 -29.05
C ILE A 412 -20.98 -14.96 -28.56
N ARG A 413 -21.53 -15.73 -29.50
CA ARG A 413 -22.21 -17.00 -29.28
C ARG A 413 -21.36 -18.17 -29.80
N LEU A 414 -20.70 -18.91 -28.91
CA LEU A 414 -19.64 -19.85 -29.29
C LEU A 414 -20.13 -21.06 -30.08
N ASP A 415 -21.31 -21.62 -29.78
CA ASP A 415 -21.82 -22.79 -30.48
C ASP A 415 -22.01 -22.57 -32.00
N THR A 416 -22.09 -21.31 -32.43
CA THR A 416 -22.20 -20.91 -33.84
C THR A 416 -20.87 -20.94 -34.60
N ILE A 417 -19.74 -20.86 -33.90
CA ILE A 417 -18.40 -20.84 -34.51
C ILE A 417 -17.63 -22.16 -34.34
N ILE A 418 -17.81 -22.88 -33.23
CA ILE A 418 -17.04 -24.11 -32.92
C ILE A 418 -17.84 -25.42 -32.95
N ALA A 419 -19.11 -25.38 -33.35
CA ALA A 419 -19.98 -26.56 -33.48
C ALA A 419 -19.96 -27.50 -32.24
N SER A 420 -19.94 -26.91 -31.04
CA SER A 420 -19.95 -27.61 -29.74
C SER A 420 -21.25 -27.29 -29.00
N ASP A 421 -21.85 -28.28 -28.31
CA ASP A 421 -23.04 -28.04 -27.48
C ASP A 421 -22.62 -27.50 -26.11
N PHE A 422 -23.27 -26.43 -25.68
CA PHE A 422 -23.18 -25.85 -24.33
C PHE A 422 -24.42 -26.21 -23.50
N GLY A 423 -25.02 -27.37 -23.76
CA GLY A 423 -26.20 -27.86 -23.05
C GLY A 423 -27.52 -27.27 -23.55
N ASN A 424 -27.58 -26.76 -24.78
CA ASN A 424 -28.82 -26.31 -25.42
C ASN A 424 -29.88 -27.42 -25.42
N SER A 425 -29.43 -28.67 -25.60
CA SER A 425 -30.26 -29.86 -25.68
C SER A 425 -30.95 -30.25 -24.37
N ILE A 426 -30.38 -29.88 -23.22
CA ILE A 426 -30.89 -30.24 -21.89
C ILE A 426 -31.60 -29.09 -21.17
N LEU A 427 -31.20 -27.84 -21.41
CA LEU A 427 -31.80 -26.67 -20.74
C LEU A 427 -33.05 -26.15 -21.47
N GLY A 428 -33.01 -26.12 -22.81
CA GLY A 428 -34.07 -25.53 -23.64
C GLY A 428 -34.09 -23.99 -23.63
N SER A 429 -35.04 -23.39 -24.36
CA SER A 429 -35.22 -21.93 -24.39
C SER A 429 -35.97 -21.41 -23.17
N ASN A 430 -35.84 -20.10 -22.85
CA ASN A 430 -36.60 -19.47 -21.75
C ASN A 430 -38.11 -19.69 -21.86
N VAL A 431 -38.65 -19.73 -23.09
CA VAL A 431 -40.07 -19.99 -23.34
C VAL A 431 -40.41 -21.46 -23.09
N ALA A 432 -39.57 -22.39 -23.54
CA ALA A 432 -39.77 -23.82 -23.29
C ALA A 432 -39.68 -24.17 -21.79
N ARG A 433 -38.90 -23.40 -21.03
CA ARG A 433 -38.79 -23.43 -19.57
C ARG A 433 -40.00 -22.83 -18.82
N GLY A 434 -40.90 -22.14 -19.53
CA GLY A 434 -42.10 -21.54 -18.93
C GLY A 434 -41.82 -20.31 -18.06
N LEU A 435 -40.73 -19.58 -18.32
CA LEU A 435 -40.34 -18.42 -17.53
C LEU A 435 -41.24 -17.19 -17.80
N PRO A 436 -41.76 -16.50 -16.76
CA PRO A 436 -42.65 -15.35 -16.90
C PRO A 436 -41.90 -14.04 -17.16
N ALA A 437 -42.55 -13.05 -17.77
CA ALA A 437 -41.95 -11.72 -18.03
C ALA A 437 -41.76 -10.86 -16.76
N ASN A 438 -42.56 -11.09 -15.71
CA ASN A 438 -42.50 -10.32 -14.48
C ASN A 438 -41.88 -11.16 -13.37
N SER A 439 -40.77 -10.67 -12.82
CA SER A 439 -39.95 -11.31 -11.79
C SER A 439 -40.67 -11.68 -10.49
N PRO A 440 -41.76 -11.02 -10.05
CA PRO A 440 -42.49 -11.47 -8.87
C PRO A 440 -43.40 -12.69 -9.12
N ILE A 441 -43.48 -13.23 -10.35
CA ILE A 441 -44.35 -14.36 -10.68
C ILE A 441 -43.59 -15.69 -10.50
N PRO A 442 -44.03 -16.59 -9.59
CA PRO A 442 -43.46 -17.92 -9.44
C PRO A 442 -43.62 -18.78 -10.69
N ASN A 443 -42.67 -19.69 -10.94
CA ASN A 443 -42.73 -20.64 -12.07
C ASN A 443 -42.09 -21.99 -11.69
N THR A 444 -42.30 -23.02 -12.52
CA THR A 444 -41.84 -24.39 -12.23
C THR A 444 -40.50 -24.75 -12.86
N ASP A 445 -40.15 -24.14 -14.00
CA ASP A 445 -38.87 -24.32 -14.73
C ASP A 445 -38.23 -25.72 -14.56
N SER A 446 -38.94 -26.73 -15.05
CA SER A 446 -38.67 -28.13 -14.71
C SER A 446 -37.38 -28.66 -15.32
N THR A 447 -37.06 -28.22 -16.54
CA THR A 447 -35.89 -28.69 -17.30
C THR A 447 -34.57 -28.21 -16.69
N ALA A 448 -34.57 -27.04 -16.04
CA ALA A 448 -33.36 -26.47 -15.47
C ALA A 448 -32.80 -27.29 -14.30
N TRP A 449 -33.62 -28.04 -13.55
CA TRP A 449 -33.15 -28.78 -12.36
C TRP A 449 -31.96 -29.69 -12.67
N GLY A 450 -32.07 -30.51 -13.71
CA GLY A 450 -31.00 -31.42 -14.12
C GLY A 450 -29.85 -30.71 -14.85
N ALA A 451 -30.11 -29.56 -15.48
CA ALA A 451 -29.18 -28.83 -16.32
C ALA A 451 -28.21 -27.93 -15.54
N VAL A 452 -28.60 -27.43 -14.36
CA VAL A 452 -27.71 -26.68 -13.46
C VAL A 452 -26.43 -27.48 -13.19
N GLY A 453 -25.26 -26.89 -13.46
CA GLY A 453 -23.95 -27.58 -13.34
C GLY A 453 -23.61 -28.56 -14.47
N LYS A 454 -24.41 -28.59 -15.55
CA LYS A 454 -24.18 -29.45 -16.75
C LYS A 454 -24.44 -28.72 -18.07
N ALA A 455 -24.84 -27.46 -18.03
CA ALA A 455 -25.13 -26.65 -19.20
C ALA A 455 -24.58 -25.24 -19.00
N ALA A 456 -24.34 -24.57 -20.12
CA ALA A 456 -23.76 -23.25 -20.23
C ALA A 456 -22.26 -23.21 -19.84
N ILE A 457 -21.79 -22.01 -19.51
CA ILE A 457 -20.40 -21.73 -19.13
C ILE A 457 -20.30 -21.87 -17.61
N GLY A 458 -19.20 -22.46 -17.14
CA GLY A 458 -18.84 -22.44 -15.73
C GLY A 458 -18.19 -21.10 -15.43
N ASP A 459 -16.90 -21.17 -15.14
CA ASP A 459 -16.07 -20.01 -14.91
C ASP A 459 -15.29 -19.57 -16.17
N MET A 460 -14.76 -18.35 -16.13
CA MET A 460 -13.92 -17.73 -17.16
C MET A 460 -12.80 -16.92 -16.54
N ASP A 461 -11.68 -16.76 -17.24
CA ASP A 461 -10.60 -15.88 -16.77
C ASP A 461 -9.78 -15.33 -17.95
N MET A 462 -9.13 -14.18 -17.76
CA MET A 462 -8.24 -13.55 -18.72
C MET A 462 -6.81 -14.08 -18.56
N GLY A 463 -6.20 -14.47 -19.68
CA GLY A 463 -4.82 -14.95 -19.70
C GLY A 463 -3.81 -13.89 -19.25
N THR A 464 -2.61 -14.34 -18.86
CA THR A 464 -1.51 -13.44 -18.45
C THR A 464 -1.08 -12.47 -19.56
N ASP A 465 -1.41 -12.79 -20.80
CA ASP A 465 -1.13 -11.98 -21.99
C ASP A 465 -2.19 -10.90 -22.29
N ASP A 466 -3.22 -10.81 -21.44
CA ASP A 466 -4.36 -9.89 -21.50
C ASP A 466 -5.13 -9.93 -22.84
N ASN A 467 -4.95 -10.98 -23.65
CA ASN A 467 -5.50 -11.09 -24.99
C ASN A 467 -6.20 -12.44 -25.27
N THR A 468 -6.08 -13.41 -24.37
CA THR A 468 -6.71 -14.72 -24.46
C THR A 468 -7.72 -14.93 -23.33
N LEU A 469 -8.98 -15.17 -23.68
CA LEU A 469 -10.02 -15.54 -22.72
C LEU A 469 -10.08 -17.07 -22.56
N TRP A 470 -10.08 -17.55 -21.33
CA TRP A 470 -10.22 -18.97 -20.98
C TRP A 470 -11.58 -19.24 -20.36
N LEU A 471 -12.20 -20.39 -20.66
CA LEU A 471 -13.49 -20.76 -20.07
C LEU A 471 -13.77 -22.27 -20.06
N ILE A 472 -14.69 -22.70 -19.21
CA ILE A 472 -15.16 -24.09 -19.14
C ILE A 472 -16.55 -24.22 -19.73
N ASN A 473 -16.70 -25.14 -20.70
CA ASN A 473 -18.00 -25.63 -21.12
C ASN A 473 -18.45 -26.79 -20.22
N LEU A 474 -19.52 -26.57 -19.45
CA LEU A 474 -20.05 -27.54 -18.49
C LEU A 474 -20.70 -28.77 -19.14
N ALA A 475 -21.16 -28.66 -20.39
CA ALA A 475 -21.88 -29.72 -21.08
C ALA A 475 -20.97 -30.81 -21.63
N ASN A 476 -19.75 -30.45 -22.03
CA ASN A 476 -18.78 -31.38 -22.60
C ASN A 476 -17.49 -31.49 -21.76
N GLN A 477 -17.41 -30.82 -20.61
CA GLN A 477 -16.26 -30.86 -19.69
C GLN A 477 -14.95 -30.47 -20.40
N THR A 478 -14.96 -29.37 -21.16
CA THR A 478 -13.80 -28.93 -21.96
C THR A 478 -13.43 -27.50 -21.60
N LEU A 479 -12.14 -27.27 -21.37
CA LEU A 479 -11.53 -25.94 -21.28
C LEU A 479 -11.33 -25.42 -22.71
N TYR A 480 -11.69 -24.16 -22.95
CA TYR A 480 -11.44 -23.47 -24.21
C TYR A 480 -10.53 -22.27 -23.98
N SER A 481 -9.58 -22.05 -24.89
CA SER A 481 -8.88 -20.78 -25.04
C SER A 481 -9.44 -20.03 -26.25
N ILE A 482 -9.58 -18.72 -26.14
CA ILE A 482 -10.21 -17.86 -27.13
C ILE A 482 -9.35 -16.61 -27.28
N PHE A 483 -8.64 -16.48 -28.39
CA PHE A 483 -7.88 -15.28 -28.68
C PHE A 483 -8.82 -14.11 -29.03
N VAL A 484 -8.84 -13.07 -28.20
CA VAL A 484 -9.67 -11.87 -28.37
C VAL A 484 -8.87 -10.63 -28.78
N GLY A 485 -7.55 -10.60 -28.52
CA GLY A 485 -6.68 -9.47 -28.86
C GLY A 485 -6.80 -8.26 -27.92
N ILE A 486 -5.95 -7.26 -28.10
CA ILE A 486 -5.97 -5.97 -27.37
C ILE A 486 -6.04 -4.82 -28.40
N PRO A 487 -7.14 -4.04 -28.46
CA PRO A 487 -8.39 -4.26 -27.72
C PRO A 487 -9.16 -5.49 -28.20
N ALA A 488 -10.00 -6.03 -27.33
CA ALA A 488 -10.78 -7.22 -27.62
C ALA A 488 -11.69 -7.06 -28.85
N ALA A 489 -11.67 -8.06 -29.73
CA ALA A 489 -12.49 -8.18 -30.92
C ALA A 489 -13.20 -9.53 -30.97
N THR A 490 -14.36 -9.60 -31.63
CA THR A 490 -15.14 -10.85 -31.74
C THR A 490 -14.33 -11.94 -32.46
N PRO A 491 -14.08 -13.09 -31.80
CA PRO A 491 -13.22 -14.15 -32.35
C PRO A 491 -13.91 -14.98 -33.44
N GLY A 492 -13.11 -15.56 -34.33
CA GLY A 492 -13.51 -16.57 -35.30
C GLY A 492 -13.21 -17.99 -34.83
N ALA A 493 -13.62 -18.99 -35.63
CA ALA A 493 -13.39 -20.40 -35.30
C ALA A 493 -11.90 -20.80 -35.21
N GLY A 494 -11.01 -20.06 -35.88
CA GLY A 494 -9.56 -20.30 -35.84
C GLY A 494 -8.87 -19.75 -34.59
N ASP A 495 -9.58 -18.90 -33.84
CA ASP A 495 -9.09 -18.25 -32.63
C ASP A 495 -9.45 -19.06 -31.36
N VAL A 496 -10.16 -20.19 -31.52
CA VAL A 496 -10.63 -21.02 -30.41
C VAL A 496 -9.93 -22.38 -30.41
N THR A 497 -9.32 -22.73 -29.28
CA THR A 497 -8.69 -24.04 -29.06
C THR A 497 -9.36 -24.77 -27.91
N ALA A 498 -9.48 -26.10 -28.02
CA ALA A 498 -10.22 -26.94 -27.08
C ALA A 498 -9.30 -27.93 -26.36
N TYR A 499 -9.44 -28.03 -25.04
CA TYR A 499 -8.67 -28.90 -24.16
C TYR A 499 -9.64 -29.74 -23.29
N PRO A 500 -10.01 -30.96 -23.73
CA PRO A 500 -10.93 -31.81 -22.98
C PRO A 500 -10.37 -32.17 -21.60
N ILE A 501 -11.13 -31.85 -20.54
CA ILE A 501 -10.66 -32.01 -19.17
C ILE A 501 -10.72 -33.49 -18.79
N SER A 502 -9.62 -33.98 -18.21
CA SER A 502 -9.56 -35.32 -17.64
C SER A 502 -8.70 -35.33 -16.38
N LEU A 503 -9.11 -36.12 -15.39
CA LEU A 503 -8.37 -36.23 -14.15
C LEU A 503 -7.03 -36.96 -14.40
N PRO A 504 -5.89 -36.38 -13.98
CA PRO A 504 -4.58 -36.93 -14.25
C PRO A 504 -4.22 -38.12 -13.35
N ALA A 505 -3.10 -38.78 -13.64
CA ALA A 505 -2.60 -39.86 -12.82
C ALA A 505 -2.29 -39.38 -11.39
N GLY A 506 -2.67 -40.17 -10.39
CA GLY A 506 -2.51 -39.83 -8.97
C GLY A 506 -3.79 -39.31 -8.32
N ALA A 507 -4.76 -38.81 -9.10
CA ALA A 507 -6.07 -38.43 -8.58
C ALA A 507 -6.84 -39.68 -8.10
N THR A 508 -7.54 -39.55 -6.97
CA THR A 508 -8.50 -40.57 -6.54
C THR A 508 -9.54 -40.81 -7.64
N ALA A 509 -9.96 -42.07 -7.84
CA ALA A 509 -10.82 -42.42 -8.96
C ALA A 509 -12.20 -41.73 -8.88
N CYS A 510 -12.56 -41.01 -9.94
CA CYS A 510 -13.90 -40.48 -10.17
C CYS A 510 -14.46 -41.03 -11.49
N PRO A 511 -15.70 -41.56 -11.53
CA PRO A 511 -16.35 -41.92 -12.79
C PRO A 511 -16.43 -40.69 -13.72
N SER A 512 -16.14 -40.86 -15.01
CA SER A 512 -16.17 -39.73 -15.97
C SER A 512 -17.54 -39.05 -16.05
N THR A 513 -18.62 -39.78 -15.76
CA THR A 513 -19.98 -39.23 -15.67
C THR A 513 -20.20 -38.30 -14.49
N ASP A 514 -19.34 -38.37 -13.47
CA ASP A 514 -19.46 -37.64 -12.20
C ASP A 514 -18.44 -36.49 -12.10
N VAL A 515 -17.52 -36.36 -13.07
CA VAL A 515 -16.57 -35.26 -13.18
C VAL A 515 -17.32 -33.96 -13.53
N ARG A 516 -17.13 -32.91 -12.73
CA ARG A 516 -17.80 -31.61 -12.89
C ARG A 516 -16.76 -30.49 -12.75
N PRO A 517 -16.07 -30.10 -13.85
CA PRO A 517 -15.20 -28.93 -13.83
C PRO A 517 -16.04 -27.66 -13.79
N TRP A 518 -15.56 -26.62 -13.09
CA TRP A 518 -16.24 -25.32 -13.05
C TRP A 518 -15.26 -24.15 -12.97
N ALA A 519 -14.50 -24.03 -11.87
CA ALA A 519 -13.60 -22.90 -11.60
C ALA A 519 -12.39 -22.86 -12.54
N ILE A 520 -11.90 -21.66 -12.85
CA ILE A 520 -10.64 -21.40 -13.55
C ILE A 520 -9.96 -20.22 -12.87
N GLU A 521 -8.64 -20.32 -12.67
CA GLU A 521 -7.83 -19.19 -12.24
C GLU A 521 -6.48 -19.26 -12.94
N ILE A 522 -6.00 -18.13 -13.46
CA ILE A 522 -4.73 -18.00 -14.16
C ILE A 522 -3.76 -17.24 -13.27
N HIS A 523 -2.87 -18.01 -12.65
CA HIS A 523 -1.91 -17.48 -11.71
C HIS A 523 -0.49 -17.81 -12.15
N GLN A 524 0.33 -16.77 -12.35
CA GLN A 524 1.76 -16.86 -12.71
C GLN A 524 2.03 -17.79 -13.91
N GLY A 525 1.27 -17.62 -15.00
CA GLY A 525 1.41 -18.39 -16.24
C GLY A 525 0.95 -19.85 -16.15
N THR A 526 0.23 -20.21 -15.09
CA THR A 526 -0.36 -21.53 -14.88
C THR A 526 -1.87 -21.42 -14.80
N ILE A 527 -2.57 -22.26 -15.56
CA ILE A 527 -4.03 -22.35 -15.53
C ILE A 527 -4.40 -23.40 -14.47
N TYR A 528 -5.14 -22.99 -13.46
CA TYR A 528 -5.71 -23.84 -12.42
C TYR A 528 -7.19 -24.09 -12.71
N ILE A 529 -7.65 -25.31 -12.47
CA ILE A 529 -9.03 -25.72 -12.75
C ILE A 529 -9.60 -26.46 -11.57
N GLY A 530 -10.75 -25.98 -11.09
CA GLY A 530 -11.53 -26.61 -10.05
C GLY A 530 -12.46 -27.69 -10.60
N VAL A 531 -12.41 -28.89 -10.01
CA VAL A 531 -13.22 -30.03 -10.45
C VAL A 531 -13.85 -30.75 -9.26
N VAL A 532 -15.15 -31.02 -9.29
CA VAL A 532 -15.82 -31.87 -8.31
C VAL A 532 -16.11 -33.27 -8.87
N CYS A 533 -15.84 -34.30 -8.07
CA CYS A 533 -16.49 -35.60 -8.22
C CYS A 533 -17.84 -35.57 -7.53
N SER A 534 -18.90 -35.41 -8.31
CA SER A 534 -20.27 -35.21 -7.81
C SER A 534 -20.87 -36.41 -7.08
N ALA A 535 -20.24 -37.59 -7.21
CA ALA A 535 -20.75 -38.88 -6.72
C ALA A 535 -22.20 -39.21 -7.17
N GLU A 536 -22.71 -38.53 -8.21
CA GLU A 536 -24.09 -38.65 -8.71
C GLU A 536 -24.43 -40.11 -9.08
N SER A 537 -23.49 -40.83 -9.70
CA SER A 537 -23.69 -42.23 -10.08
C SER A 537 -23.72 -43.19 -8.89
N SER A 538 -22.99 -42.87 -7.83
CA SER A 538 -22.77 -43.77 -6.69
C SER A 538 -23.70 -43.50 -5.51
N GLN A 539 -24.21 -42.26 -5.40
CA GLN A 539 -25.00 -41.77 -4.26
C GLN A 539 -24.33 -42.04 -2.89
N ASN A 540 -22.99 -42.08 -2.86
CA ASN A 540 -22.20 -42.30 -1.65
C ASN A 540 -21.38 -41.04 -1.33
N VAL A 541 -21.67 -40.43 -0.19
CA VAL A 541 -20.99 -39.20 0.28
C VAL A 541 -19.47 -39.36 0.38
N ASN A 542 -18.96 -40.56 0.66
CA ASN A 542 -17.52 -40.80 0.76
C ASN A 542 -16.79 -40.76 -0.61
N ASN A 543 -17.54 -40.71 -1.71
CA ASN A 543 -16.99 -40.52 -3.04
C ASN A 543 -16.97 -39.05 -3.47
N LEU A 544 -17.51 -38.12 -2.67
CA LEU A 544 -17.44 -36.69 -2.95
C LEU A 544 -16.02 -36.20 -2.73
N ARG A 545 -15.46 -35.57 -3.76
CA ARG A 545 -14.11 -35.01 -3.74
C ARG A 545 -14.05 -33.75 -4.59
N ALA A 546 -13.21 -32.80 -4.22
CA ALA A 546 -12.75 -31.73 -5.10
C ALA A 546 -11.32 -32.03 -5.54
N TYR A 547 -10.97 -31.61 -6.75
CA TYR A 547 -9.63 -31.65 -7.30
C TYR A 547 -9.28 -30.26 -7.82
N ILE A 548 -8.01 -29.92 -7.67
CA ILE A 548 -7.40 -28.84 -8.44
C ILE A 548 -6.43 -29.50 -9.38
N ILE A 549 -6.58 -29.20 -10.67
CA ILE A 549 -5.66 -29.62 -11.71
C ILE A 549 -5.07 -28.40 -12.38
N SER A 550 -3.87 -28.52 -12.93
CA SER A 550 -3.20 -27.41 -13.58
C SER A 550 -2.57 -27.77 -14.92
N MET A 551 -2.29 -26.74 -15.72
CA MET A 551 -1.54 -26.82 -16.98
C MET A 551 -0.78 -25.51 -17.23
N ASP A 552 0.34 -25.60 -17.94
CA ASP A 552 1.11 -24.42 -18.38
C ASP A 552 0.31 -23.63 -19.42
N GLU A 553 0.18 -22.33 -19.23
CA GLU A 553 -0.59 -21.45 -20.13
C GLU A 553 0.11 -21.26 -21.48
N SER A 554 1.43 -21.10 -21.48
CA SER A 554 2.24 -20.81 -22.67
C SER A 554 2.46 -22.06 -23.54
N ALA A 555 2.46 -23.24 -22.91
CA ALA A 555 2.60 -24.53 -23.56
C ALA A 555 1.55 -25.56 -23.06
N PRO A 556 0.25 -25.35 -23.36
CA PRO A 556 -0.86 -26.21 -22.97
C PRO A 556 -0.64 -27.70 -23.30
N ALA A 557 -0.32 -28.52 -22.30
CA ALA A 557 0.01 -29.94 -22.53
C ALA A 557 -0.42 -30.87 -21.39
N GLY A 558 -1.67 -31.33 -21.44
CA GLY A 558 -2.21 -32.25 -20.43
C GLY A 558 -2.34 -31.62 -19.04
N PHE A 559 -2.99 -32.32 -18.12
CA PHE A 559 -3.25 -31.81 -16.77
C PHE A 559 -2.34 -32.47 -15.74
N SER A 560 -1.97 -31.71 -14.71
CA SER A 560 -1.26 -32.17 -13.52
C SER A 560 -2.15 -32.07 -12.29
N LEU A 561 -2.02 -32.96 -11.32
CA LEU A 561 -2.78 -32.88 -10.07
C LEU A 561 -2.08 -31.91 -9.12
N VAL A 562 -2.83 -30.90 -8.64
CA VAL A 562 -2.37 -29.95 -7.62
C VAL A 562 -2.89 -30.37 -6.24
N ALA A 563 -4.19 -30.66 -6.14
CA ALA A 563 -4.83 -31.04 -4.88
C ALA A 563 -5.94 -32.08 -5.08
N ASP A 564 -6.15 -32.91 -4.06
CA ASP A 564 -7.22 -33.91 -3.98
C ASP A 564 -7.85 -33.87 -2.58
N ILE A 565 -9.07 -33.34 -2.50
CA ILE A 565 -9.73 -32.90 -1.27
C ILE A 565 -10.98 -33.76 -1.03
N PRO A 566 -11.08 -34.52 0.08
CA PRO A 566 -12.33 -35.19 0.44
C PRO A 566 -13.36 -34.18 0.94
N LEU A 567 -14.60 -34.25 0.44
CA LEU A 567 -15.69 -33.32 0.81
C LEU A 567 -16.69 -33.97 1.80
N ASN A 568 -16.20 -34.82 2.70
CA ASN A 568 -17.00 -35.50 3.72
C ASN A 568 -16.63 -35.09 5.15
N TYR A 569 -15.99 -33.92 5.30
CA TYR A 569 -15.73 -33.29 6.59
C TYR A 569 -17.05 -32.78 7.21
N PRO A 570 -17.13 -32.64 8.55
CA PRO A 570 -18.33 -32.13 9.21
C PRO A 570 -18.52 -30.65 8.88
N ARG A 571 -19.77 -30.20 8.82
CA ARG A 571 -20.16 -28.83 8.49
C ARG A 571 -21.23 -28.32 9.44
N GLY A 572 -21.51 -27.03 9.39
CA GLY A 572 -22.48 -26.37 10.26
C GLY A 572 -23.94 -26.66 9.95
N ILE A 573 -24.78 -25.70 10.32
CA ILE A 573 -26.23 -25.74 10.09
C ILE A 573 -26.64 -24.73 9.00
N ALA A 574 -27.34 -25.19 7.97
CA ALA A 574 -27.83 -24.32 6.90
C ALA A 574 -29.02 -23.43 7.34
N SER A 575 -29.87 -23.93 8.24
CA SER A 575 -31.10 -23.24 8.71
C SER A 575 -31.58 -23.78 10.06
N ASN A 576 -32.11 -22.94 10.97
CA ASN A 576 -32.53 -23.37 12.32
C ASN A 576 -33.71 -22.60 12.94
N PRO A 577 -34.66 -23.32 13.58
CA PRO A 577 -35.27 -22.79 14.80
C PRO A 577 -35.21 -23.70 16.06
N ASP A 578 -34.88 -24.99 15.97
CA ASP A 578 -34.83 -25.94 17.12
C ASP A 578 -33.91 -27.17 16.87
N GLY A 579 -32.61 -26.95 16.64
CA GLY A 579 -31.59 -28.01 16.51
C GLY A 579 -30.99 -28.22 15.11
N GLY A 580 -31.34 -27.35 14.15
CA GLY A 580 -30.68 -27.17 12.86
C GLY A 580 -30.97 -28.22 11.78
N TYR A 581 -30.97 -27.78 10.51
CA TYR A 581 -30.79 -28.62 9.33
C TYR A 581 -29.32 -28.61 8.95
N PRO A 582 -28.70 -29.78 8.77
CA PRO A 582 -27.26 -29.85 8.63
C PRO A 582 -26.79 -29.46 7.23
N ALA A 583 -25.61 -28.86 7.15
CA ALA A 583 -25.03 -28.33 5.93
C ALA A 583 -24.09 -29.32 5.21
N GLU A 584 -23.95 -30.57 5.66
CA GLU A 584 -22.94 -31.45 5.06
C GLU A 584 -23.26 -31.77 3.60
N TRP A 585 -22.19 -31.75 2.80
CA TRP A 585 -22.24 -32.03 1.38
C TRP A 585 -22.88 -33.39 1.05
N ARG A 586 -23.64 -33.41 -0.04
CA ARG A 586 -24.37 -34.57 -0.53
C ARG A 586 -24.02 -34.88 -1.99
N PRO A 587 -24.07 -36.17 -2.37
CA PRO A 587 -24.00 -36.57 -3.77
C PRO A 587 -25.02 -35.82 -4.60
N TRP A 588 -24.64 -35.43 -5.81
CA TRP A 588 -25.55 -34.71 -6.68
C TRP A 588 -26.80 -35.54 -6.95
N SER A 589 -27.95 -34.89 -6.94
CA SER A 589 -29.23 -35.53 -7.25
C SER A 589 -29.75 -35.07 -8.61
N PRO A 590 -30.15 -36.01 -9.49
CA PRO A 590 -30.79 -35.68 -10.76
C PRO A 590 -32.27 -35.30 -10.59
N VAL A 591 -32.84 -35.46 -9.40
CA VAL A 591 -34.26 -35.20 -9.10
C VAL A 591 -34.40 -34.25 -7.92
N MET A 592 -35.56 -33.61 -7.80
CA MET A 592 -35.85 -32.70 -6.68
C MET A 592 -35.72 -33.44 -5.34
N THR A 593 -34.82 -32.95 -4.49
CA THR A 593 -34.41 -33.61 -3.24
C THR A 593 -34.29 -32.60 -2.11
N SER A 594 -34.70 -32.97 -0.89
CA SER A 594 -34.58 -32.12 0.30
C SER A 594 -34.43 -32.94 1.59
N LEU A 595 -33.88 -32.30 2.62
CA LEU A 595 -33.99 -32.75 4.01
C LEU A 595 -35.39 -32.48 4.59
N CYS A 596 -35.79 -33.27 5.58
CA CYS A 596 -37.07 -33.21 6.28
C CYS A 596 -36.97 -33.65 7.75
N VAL A 597 -38.01 -33.38 8.53
CA VAL A 597 -38.23 -33.89 9.89
C VAL A 597 -39.32 -34.96 9.91
N ALA A 598 -39.28 -35.87 10.89
CA ALA A 598 -40.33 -36.87 11.03
C ALA A 598 -41.69 -36.22 11.39
N PRO A 599 -42.80 -36.61 10.73
CA PRO A 599 -42.88 -37.63 9.69
C PRO A 599 -42.56 -37.10 8.28
N CYS A 600 -41.49 -37.53 7.62
CA CYS A 600 -41.07 -37.04 6.29
C CYS A 600 -42.02 -37.43 5.13
N ALA A 601 -43.21 -36.82 5.04
CA ALA A 601 -44.26 -37.29 4.11
C ALA A 601 -44.90 -36.19 3.24
N SER A 602 -44.76 -34.91 3.60
CA SER A 602 -45.43 -33.79 2.95
C SER A 602 -44.69 -32.46 3.14
N GLU A 603 -45.16 -31.38 2.51
CA GLU A 603 -44.55 -30.06 2.57
C GLU A 603 -44.49 -29.43 3.98
N VAL A 604 -45.33 -29.89 4.92
CA VAL A 604 -45.27 -29.42 6.32
C VAL A 604 -44.14 -30.08 7.12
N ASP A 605 -43.53 -31.12 6.56
CA ASP A 605 -42.44 -31.88 7.17
C ASP A 605 -41.06 -31.43 6.68
N LEU A 606 -41.02 -30.44 5.78
CA LEU A 606 -39.80 -29.78 5.30
C LEU A 606 -39.19 -28.84 6.35
N ALA A 607 -38.02 -28.30 6.03
CA ALA A 607 -37.39 -27.22 6.79
C ALA A 607 -38.29 -25.98 6.91
N PHE A 608 -37.99 -25.15 7.91
CA PHE A 608 -38.81 -24.02 8.39
C PHE A 608 -39.57 -23.32 7.25
N GLU A 609 -40.91 -23.31 7.35
CA GLU A 609 -41.78 -22.66 6.36
C GLU A 609 -41.63 -23.14 4.89
N LYS A 610 -41.30 -24.43 4.67
CA LYS A 610 -41.19 -25.10 3.35
C LYS A 610 -39.87 -24.81 2.62
N GLN A 611 -38.77 -24.86 3.37
CA GLN A 611 -37.43 -24.73 2.81
C GLN A 611 -36.94 -26.04 2.15
N ILE A 612 -36.23 -25.91 1.03
CA ILE A 612 -35.52 -26.98 0.34
C ILE A 612 -34.04 -26.85 0.67
N ILE A 613 -33.49 -27.89 1.31
CA ILE A 613 -32.11 -27.92 1.78
C ILE A 613 -31.51 -29.27 1.38
N TYR A 614 -30.47 -29.26 0.55
CA TYR A 614 -29.75 -30.48 0.14
C TYR A 614 -28.36 -30.12 -0.43
N PRO A 615 -27.38 -29.71 0.40
CA PRO A 615 -26.15 -29.11 -0.09
C PRO A 615 -25.37 -30.03 -1.04
N GLN A 616 -25.02 -29.54 -2.23
CA GLN A 616 -24.36 -30.29 -3.29
C GLN A 616 -23.15 -29.48 -3.81
N PRO A 617 -21.91 -29.95 -3.61
CA PRO A 617 -20.74 -29.11 -3.83
C PRO A 617 -20.47 -28.86 -5.31
N ILE A 618 -20.09 -27.63 -5.62
CA ILE A 618 -19.35 -27.22 -6.82
C ILE A 618 -18.15 -26.40 -6.33
N LEU A 619 -16.94 -26.73 -6.80
CA LEU A 619 -15.77 -25.86 -6.65
C LEU A 619 -15.90 -24.78 -7.71
N SER A 620 -16.46 -23.64 -7.31
CA SER A 620 -16.89 -22.57 -8.20
C SER A 620 -15.78 -21.59 -8.54
N ASP A 621 -14.81 -21.45 -7.66
CA ASP A 621 -13.80 -20.39 -7.75
C ASP A 621 -12.49 -20.76 -7.02
N ILE A 622 -11.38 -20.16 -7.44
CA ILE A 622 -10.01 -20.37 -6.96
C ILE A 622 -9.30 -19.02 -6.89
N GLU A 623 -8.70 -18.72 -5.74
CA GLU A 623 -7.93 -17.48 -5.57
C GLU A 623 -6.57 -17.75 -4.93
N PHE A 624 -5.57 -16.90 -5.20
CA PHE A 624 -4.22 -17.04 -4.66
C PHE A 624 -3.90 -15.94 -3.67
N ASP A 625 -3.52 -16.31 -2.44
CA ASP A 625 -3.01 -15.36 -1.46
C ASP A 625 -1.54 -15.03 -1.73
N THR A 626 -1.07 -13.92 -1.17
CA THR A 626 0.31 -13.41 -1.30
C THR A 626 1.38 -14.39 -0.80
N ASP A 627 1.02 -15.34 0.07
CA ASP A 627 1.90 -16.44 0.53
C ASP A 627 1.93 -17.65 -0.43
N GLY A 628 1.23 -17.57 -1.56
CA GLY A 628 1.06 -18.61 -2.56
C GLY A 628 0.07 -19.71 -2.17
N SER A 629 -0.63 -19.60 -1.03
CA SER A 629 -1.72 -20.50 -0.67
C SER A 629 -2.94 -20.28 -1.55
N ILE A 630 -3.74 -21.32 -1.74
CA ILE A 630 -4.97 -21.26 -2.55
C ILE A 630 -6.18 -21.13 -1.63
N VAL A 631 -7.07 -20.19 -1.91
CA VAL A 631 -8.40 -20.08 -1.33
C VAL A 631 -9.42 -20.66 -2.30
N LEU A 632 -10.37 -21.45 -1.80
CA LEU A 632 -11.33 -22.21 -2.60
C LEU A 632 -12.75 -21.79 -2.30
N GLY A 633 -13.49 -21.41 -3.35
CA GLY A 633 -14.91 -21.10 -3.28
C GLY A 633 -15.73 -22.37 -3.55
N LEU A 634 -16.46 -22.86 -2.55
CA LEU A 634 -17.36 -23.99 -2.72
C LEU A 634 -18.81 -23.48 -2.68
N MET A 635 -19.49 -23.50 -3.82
CA MET A 635 -20.91 -23.18 -3.86
C MET A 635 -21.81 -24.41 -3.72
N ASP A 636 -23.04 -24.17 -3.25
CA ASP A 636 -24.09 -25.18 -3.23
C ASP A 636 -24.95 -25.13 -4.50
N ARG A 637 -24.87 -26.20 -5.30
CA ARG A 637 -25.70 -26.39 -6.50
C ARG A 637 -27.20 -26.27 -6.19
N THR A 638 -27.66 -26.63 -5.00
CA THR A 638 -29.07 -26.49 -4.60
C THR A 638 -29.51 -25.03 -4.64
N GLY A 639 -28.65 -24.06 -4.33
CA GLY A 639 -28.93 -22.64 -4.52
C GLY A 639 -29.28 -22.29 -5.98
N HIS A 640 -28.60 -22.88 -6.95
CA HIS A 640 -28.91 -22.69 -8.37
C HIS A 640 -30.06 -23.54 -8.91
N GLN A 641 -30.41 -24.64 -8.23
CA GLN A 641 -31.55 -25.51 -8.58
C GLN A 641 -32.88 -25.02 -7.99
N THR A 642 -32.85 -24.14 -7.00
CA THR A 642 -34.03 -23.65 -6.28
C THR A 642 -34.25 -22.16 -6.51
N GLY A 643 -35.16 -21.55 -5.77
CA GLY A 643 -35.43 -20.11 -5.79
C GLY A 643 -36.08 -19.66 -4.50
N ASN A 644 -36.30 -18.35 -4.36
CA ASN A 644 -37.13 -17.80 -3.30
C ASN A 644 -38.60 -17.87 -3.70
N ALA A 645 -39.49 -18.26 -2.78
CA ALA A 645 -40.94 -18.32 -2.99
C ALA A 645 -41.39 -18.82 -4.38
N ASN A 646 -40.79 -19.91 -4.86
CA ASN A 646 -41.00 -20.45 -6.20
C ASN A 646 -41.64 -21.84 -6.19
N LEU A 647 -42.08 -22.32 -7.35
CA LEU A 647 -42.74 -23.62 -7.47
C LEU A 647 -41.72 -24.75 -7.61
N ALA A 648 -42.14 -25.97 -7.25
CA ALA A 648 -41.40 -27.20 -7.50
C ALA A 648 -41.20 -27.49 -9.00
N THR A 649 -40.41 -28.53 -9.34
CA THR A 649 -40.08 -28.92 -10.73
C THR A 649 -41.27 -29.42 -11.56
N SER A 650 -42.47 -29.52 -11.00
CA SER A 650 -43.71 -29.72 -11.75
C SER A 650 -44.88 -29.20 -10.94
N ASP A 651 -45.94 -28.77 -11.61
CA ASP A 651 -47.26 -28.77 -11.01
C ASP A 651 -47.72 -30.24 -10.88
N PRO A 652 -47.97 -30.78 -9.67
CA PRO A 652 -48.45 -32.15 -9.48
C PRO A 652 -49.76 -32.48 -10.22
N TRP A 653 -50.45 -31.49 -10.82
CA TRP A 653 -51.70 -31.65 -11.57
C TRP A 653 -51.63 -31.29 -13.06
N ASP A 654 -50.45 -31.18 -13.67
CA ASP A 654 -50.41 -31.25 -15.14
C ASP A 654 -50.87 -32.66 -15.57
N ASP A 655 -52.15 -32.74 -15.94
CA ASP A 655 -52.85 -33.96 -16.35
C ASP A 655 -52.59 -34.32 -17.82
N SER A 656 -51.59 -33.68 -18.45
CA SER A 656 -51.17 -34.04 -19.79
C SER A 656 -50.81 -35.53 -19.85
N PRO A 657 -51.31 -36.27 -20.88
CA PRO A 657 -51.11 -37.72 -20.95
C PRO A 657 -49.62 -38.08 -20.97
N GLY A 658 -49.10 -38.58 -19.86
CA GLY A 658 -47.70 -38.98 -19.70
C GLY A 658 -46.95 -38.29 -18.56
N ASN A 659 -47.55 -37.36 -17.80
CA ASN A 659 -46.89 -36.70 -16.68
C ASN A 659 -46.94 -37.57 -15.39
N PRO A 660 -45.81 -38.14 -14.93
CA PRO A 660 -45.76 -38.81 -13.65
C PRO A 660 -45.77 -37.76 -12.54
N ALA A 661 -46.73 -37.82 -11.61
CA ALA A 661 -46.72 -37.00 -10.39
C ALA A 661 -45.29 -36.92 -9.83
N VAL A 662 -44.65 -35.75 -9.88
CA VAL A 662 -43.23 -35.67 -9.54
C VAL A 662 -43.11 -35.83 -8.04
N GLY A 663 -42.57 -36.98 -7.65
CA GLY A 663 -42.17 -37.24 -6.28
C GLY A 663 -40.95 -36.40 -5.95
N VAL A 664 -40.98 -35.74 -4.80
CA VAL A 664 -39.77 -35.20 -4.18
C VAL A 664 -39.14 -36.32 -3.36
N THR A 665 -37.83 -36.46 -3.47
CA THR A 665 -37.08 -37.37 -2.60
C THR A 665 -36.76 -36.63 -1.30
N LEU A 666 -37.28 -37.14 -0.19
CA LEU A 666 -37.02 -36.59 1.14
C LEU A 666 -36.06 -37.49 1.91
N TYR A 667 -35.10 -36.88 2.61
CA TYR A 667 -34.21 -37.57 3.55
C TYR A 667 -34.45 -37.05 4.95
N HIS A 668 -34.72 -37.95 5.89
CA HIS A 668 -34.83 -37.57 7.30
C HIS A 668 -33.51 -36.97 7.78
N LYS A 669 -33.52 -35.76 8.34
CA LYS A 669 -32.30 -35.00 8.65
C LYS A 669 -31.31 -35.75 9.56
N ASP A 670 -31.81 -36.53 10.53
CA ASP A 670 -30.94 -37.22 11.50
C ASP A 670 -30.56 -38.66 11.11
N THR A 671 -31.42 -39.36 10.34
CA THR A 671 -31.26 -40.80 10.07
C THR A 671 -30.96 -41.09 8.60
N TYR A 672 -31.13 -40.08 7.73
CA TYR A 672 -30.97 -40.15 6.29
C TYR A 672 -31.78 -41.28 5.63
N THR A 673 -32.88 -41.69 6.26
CA THR A 673 -33.81 -42.61 5.63
C THR A 673 -34.56 -41.88 4.53
N GLN A 674 -34.50 -42.43 3.32
CA GLN A 674 -35.20 -41.90 2.15
C GLN A 674 -36.71 -42.19 2.21
N VAL A 675 -37.51 -41.18 1.89
CA VAL A 675 -38.96 -41.28 1.69
C VAL A 675 -39.31 -40.55 0.41
N ASN A 676 -40.16 -41.16 -0.42
CA ASN A 676 -40.72 -40.47 -1.57
C ASN A 676 -42.02 -39.77 -1.13
N ALA A 677 -42.09 -38.47 -1.34
CA ALA A 677 -43.24 -37.64 -1.02
C ALA A 677 -43.82 -37.00 -2.28
N THR A 678 -45.09 -36.60 -2.22
CA THR A 678 -45.72 -35.79 -3.26
C THR A 678 -46.02 -34.42 -2.68
N MET A 679 -45.54 -33.37 -3.33
CA MET A 679 -45.77 -31.99 -2.89
C MET A 679 -47.15 -31.51 -3.33
N SER A 680 -47.82 -30.70 -2.50
CA SER A 680 -49.06 -30.02 -2.88
C SER A 680 -48.83 -28.98 -3.99
N SER A 681 -49.79 -28.87 -4.90
CA SER A 681 -49.75 -27.90 -6.02
C SER A 681 -49.96 -26.46 -5.55
N GLY A 682 -49.34 -25.52 -6.27
CA GLY A 682 -49.40 -24.09 -5.98
C GLY A 682 -48.66 -23.68 -4.69
N VAL A 683 -47.97 -24.62 -4.03
CA VAL A 683 -47.15 -24.33 -2.86
C VAL A 683 -45.84 -23.71 -3.30
N LEU A 684 -45.51 -22.58 -2.67
CA LEU A 684 -44.23 -21.90 -2.83
C LEU A 684 -43.23 -22.47 -1.83
N TYR A 685 -42.01 -22.65 -2.32
CA TYR A 685 -40.85 -23.14 -1.57
C TYR A 685 -39.73 -22.11 -1.63
N GLU A 686 -38.88 -22.14 -0.62
CA GLU A 686 -37.66 -21.34 -0.56
C GLU A 686 -36.46 -22.29 -0.57
N GLY A 687 -35.47 -22.02 -1.42
CA GLY A 687 -34.18 -22.69 -1.35
C GLY A 687 -33.27 -22.09 -0.30
N VAL A 688 -32.47 -22.92 0.35
CA VAL A 688 -31.37 -22.46 1.21
C VAL A 688 -30.07 -23.06 0.68
N SER A 689 -29.17 -22.20 0.25
CA SER A 689 -27.78 -22.52 -0.09
C SER A 689 -26.97 -22.77 1.18
N ALA A 690 -25.94 -23.61 1.09
CA ALA A 690 -24.92 -23.74 2.12
C ALA A 690 -23.55 -23.95 1.47
N GLY A 691 -22.88 -22.86 1.11
CA GLY A 691 -21.53 -22.85 0.52
C GLY A 691 -20.43 -22.87 1.59
N ASP A 692 -19.17 -23.03 1.19
CA ASP A 692 -18.03 -23.09 2.11
C ASP A 692 -16.83 -22.36 1.49
N THR A 693 -15.89 -21.90 2.31
CA THR A 693 -14.62 -21.33 1.88
C THR A 693 -13.49 -22.07 2.57
N LEU A 694 -12.63 -22.73 1.78
CA LEU A 694 -11.52 -23.52 2.31
C LEU A 694 -10.18 -22.92 1.89
N ARG A 695 -9.12 -23.23 2.64
CA ARG A 695 -7.75 -22.86 2.31
C ARG A 695 -6.87 -24.10 2.07
N LEU A 696 -6.04 -24.05 1.03
CA LEU A 696 -4.92 -24.95 0.79
C LEU A 696 -3.61 -24.22 1.01
N CYS A 697 -2.88 -24.65 2.02
CA CYS A 697 -1.66 -24.02 2.49
C CYS A 697 -0.50 -24.45 1.62
N LEU A 698 0.29 -23.49 1.14
CA LEU A 698 1.56 -23.80 0.51
C LEU A 698 2.58 -24.17 1.61
N VAL A 699 2.94 -25.46 1.69
CA VAL A 699 3.95 -25.96 2.64
C VAL A 699 5.12 -26.55 1.86
N GLY A 700 6.18 -25.75 1.72
CA GLY A 700 7.26 -26.04 0.79
C GLY A 700 6.77 -25.92 -0.64
N ALA A 701 6.76 -27.02 -1.40
CA ALA A 701 6.25 -27.05 -2.78
C ALA A 701 4.93 -27.83 -2.92
N ASN A 702 4.23 -28.10 -1.80
CA ASN A 702 3.01 -28.89 -1.80
C ASN A 702 1.86 -28.10 -1.19
N TYR A 703 0.67 -28.26 -1.76
CA TYR A 703 -0.57 -27.75 -1.20
C TYR A 703 -1.15 -28.75 -0.19
N VAL A 704 -1.42 -28.27 1.01
CA VAL A 704 -1.99 -29.05 2.12
C VAL A 704 -3.30 -28.42 2.54
N LEU A 705 -4.38 -29.19 2.54
CA LEU A 705 -5.67 -28.73 3.03
C LEU A 705 -5.55 -28.23 4.48
N GLU A 706 -6.21 -27.12 4.79
CA GLU A 706 -6.42 -26.67 6.16
C GLU A 706 -6.87 -27.83 7.04
N ASN A 707 -6.51 -27.80 8.31
CA ASN A 707 -6.91 -28.85 9.23
C ASN A 707 -7.04 -28.30 10.64
N ASN A 708 -8.27 -28.33 11.16
CA ASN A 708 -8.65 -27.76 12.44
C ASN A 708 -8.37 -26.25 12.48
N ALA A 709 -8.88 -25.51 11.49
CA ALA A 709 -8.70 -24.07 11.33
C ALA A 709 -7.24 -23.61 11.32
N SER A 710 -6.34 -24.49 10.91
CA SER A 710 -4.90 -24.22 10.86
C SER A 710 -4.40 -24.42 9.44
N CYS A 711 -3.60 -23.46 8.99
CA CYS A 711 -3.00 -23.46 7.67
C CYS A 711 -1.52 -23.03 7.76
N GLY A 712 -0.60 -23.95 7.47
CA GLY A 712 0.82 -23.71 7.68
C GLY A 712 1.14 -23.39 9.16
N SER A 713 1.71 -22.22 9.42
CA SER A 713 1.96 -21.70 10.77
C SER A 713 0.81 -20.88 11.35
N ILE A 714 -0.22 -20.58 10.56
CA ILE A 714 -1.35 -19.75 10.96
C ILE A 714 -2.44 -20.66 11.55
N ALA A 715 -3.01 -20.25 12.69
CA ALA A 715 -4.18 -20.89 13.28
C ALA A 715 -5.20 -19.80 13.59
N THR A 716 -6.39 -19.93 13.02
CA THR A 716 -7.45 -18.91 13.11
C THR A 716 -8.32 -19.13 14.34
N GLY A 717 -9.26 -18.20 14.54
CA GLY A 717 -10.26 -18.29 15.62
C GLY A 717 -11.10 -19.57 15.58
N GLY A 718 -11.26 -20.22 14.43
CA GLY A 718 -12.10 -21.40 14.23
C GLY A 718 -11.56 -22.71 14.81
N ASN A 719 -10.41 -22.69 15.49
CA ASN A 719 -9.79 -23.93 15.98
C ASN A 719 -10.70 -24.69 16.97
N ASN A 720 -10.82 -26.00 16.85
CA ASN A 720 -11.66 -26.83 17.72
C ASN A 720 -13.11 -26.33 17.83
N SER A 721 -13.72 -25.93 16.71
CA SER A 721 -15.15 -25.57 16.67
C SER A 721 -16.02 -26.67 17.29
N ALA A 722 -17.05 -26.26 18.04
CA ALA A 722 -18.00 -27.18 18.68
C ALA A 722 -19.44 -26.72 18.36
N PRO A 723 -20.28 -27.52 17.65
CA PRO A 723 -19.92 -28.78 16.99
C PRO A 723 -18.76 -28.61 15.99
N ALA A 724 -18.05 -29.71 15.72
CA ALA A 724 -16.94 -29.72 14.77
C ALA A 724 -17.46 -29.31 13.38
N GLN A 725 -16.82 -28.32 12.77
CA GLN A 725 -17.08 -27.86 11.42
C GLN A 725 -15.74 -27.77 10.67
N GLY A 726 -15.75 -27.83 9.34
CA GLY A 726 -14.56 -27.81 8.50
C GLY A 726 -13.64 -29.05 8.57
N PRO A 727 -12.62 -29.09 7.70
CA PRO A 727 -11.58 -30.11 7.71
C PRO A 727 -10.88 -30.23 9.08
N GLY A 728 -10.73 -31.45 9.60
CA GLY A 728 -10.04 -31.68 10.87
C GLY A 728 -10.79 -31.22 12.13
N GLY A 729 -12.00 -30.66 12.01
CA GLY A 729 -12.86 -30.27 13.12
C GLY A 729 -12.76 -28.80 13.55
N GLY A 730 -12.22 -27.94 12.70
CA GLY A 730 -12.31 -26.48 12.79
C GLY A 730 -12.21 -25.86 11.39
N GLU A 731 -12.90 -24.75 11.18
CA GLU A 731 -12.93 -24.01 9.90
C GLU A 731 -11.93 -22.87 9.91
N TYR A 732 -11.19 -22.70 8.83
CA TYR A 732 -10.29 -21.55 8.73
C TYR A 732 -11.09 -20.24 8.70
N TYR A 733 -12.08 -20.12 7.81
CA TYR A 733 -12.97 -18.97 7.66
C TYR A 733 -14.27 -19.10 8.47
N TRP A 734 -14.11 -19.17 9.79
CA TRP A 734 -15.15 -19.62 10.73
C TRP A 734 -16.31 -18.64 11.03
N GLN A 735 -16.29 -17.42 10.48
CA GLN A 735 -17.35 -16.41 10.69
C GLN A 735 -18.29 -16.25 9.51
N ASP A 736 -18.36 -17.26 8.65
CA ASP A 736 -19.27 -17.38 7.52
C ASP A 736 -20.71 -17.69 7.96
N MET A 737 -21.21 -16.94 8.95
CA MET A 737 -22.49 -17.18 9.60
C MET A 737 -23.36 -15.93 9.71
N PHE A 738 -24.66 -16.16 9.89
CA PHE A 738 -25.66 -15.14 10.19
C PHE A 738 -26.42 -15.43 11.50
N PRO A 739 -26.61 -14.44 12.39
CA PRO A 739 -25.82 -13.22 12.44
C PRO A 739 -24.34 -13.58 12.71
N PRO A 740 -23.39 -12.73 12.28
CA PRO A 740 -21.99 -12.89 12.67
C PRO A 740 -21.88 -12.96 14.20
N SER A 741 -21.04 -13.87 14.71
CA SER A 741 -20.86 -14.10 16.14
C SER A 741 -19.39 -14.37 16.47
N THR A 742 -19.01 -13.99 17.68
CA THR A 742 -17.71 -14.35 18.29
C THR A 742 -17.73 -15.75 18.89
N ASP A 743 -18.91 -16.23 19.27
CA ASP A 743 -19.10 -17.62 19.63
C ASP A 743 -18.97 -18.46 18.36
N LYS A 744 -18.07 -19.44 18.37
CA LYS A 744 -17.95 -20.43 17.30
C LYS A 744 -19.33 -21.07 17.10
N ASN A 745 -19.89 -20.93 15.90
CA ASN A 745 -21.22 -21.43 15.55
C ASN A 745 -22.38 -20.73 16.28
N GLY A 746 -22.18 -19.52 16.80
CA GLY A 746 -23.21 -18.73 17.48
C GLY A 746 -24.32 -18.23 16.54
N GLY A 747 -24.05 -18.21 15.24
CA GLY A 747 -25.02 -17.88 14.19
C GLY A 747 -26.15 -18.92 14.08
N ILE A 748 -27.31 -18.47 13.59
CA ILE A 748 -28.47 -19.32 13.30
C ILE A 748 -28.41 -19.96 11.90
N HIS A 749 -27.62 -19.39 10.98
CA HIS A 749 -27.23 -19.96 9.69
C HIS A 749 -25.70 -19.97 9.65
N ASN A 750 -25.07 -21.13 9.53
CA ASN A 750 -23.67 -21.25 9.15
C ASN A 750 -23.60 -21.39 7.61
N GLU A 751 -22.41 -21.29 7.02
CA GLU A 751 -22.17 -21.66 5.62
C GLU A 751 -22.89 -20.71 4.64
N VAL A 752 -22.91 -19.41 4.95
CA VAL A 752 -23.71 -18.42 4.18
C VAL A 752 -23.07 -17.98 2.86
N THR A 753 -21.89 -18.54 2.54
CA THR A 753 -21.16 -18.22 1.31
C THR A 753 -21.86 -18.82 0.09
N LEU A 754 -21.65 -18.16 -1.05
CA LEU A 754 -22.22 -18.49 -2.36
C LEU A 754 -21.16 -18.92 -3.37
N GLY A 755 -19.88 -18.84 -2.99
CA GLY A 755 -18.75 -19.46 -3.70
C GLY A 755 -18.07 -18.61 -4.76
N GLY A 756 -18.49 -17.36 -4.99
CA GLY A 756 -17.67 -16.37 -5.71
C GLY A 756 -16.66 -15.75 -4.75
N LEU A 757 -15.44 -15.58 -5.20
CA LEU A 757 -14.29 -15.09 -4.46
C LEU A 757 -13.68 -13.89 -5.18
N LEU A 758 -12.95 -13.06 -4.44
CA LEU A 758 -11.99 -12.14 -5.01
C LEU A 758 -10.90 -11.89 -3.99
N LEU A 759 -9.64 -12.08 -4.38
CA LEU A 759 -8.49 -11.62 -3.60
C LEU A 759 -7.86 -10.40 -4.23
N VAL A 760 -7.76 -9.32 -3.46
CA VAL A 760 -6.97 -8.14 -3.86
C VAL A 760 -5.59 -8.25 -3.18
N PRO A 761 -4.50 -8.44 -3.95
CA PRO A 761 -3.15 -8.56 -3.39
C PRO A 761 -2.80 -7.38 -2.48
N GLY A 762 -2.02 -7.63 -1.42
CA GLY A 762 -1.65 -6.60 -0.45
C GLY A 762 -2.70 -6.28 0.64
N THR A 763 -3.93 -6.85 0.57
CA THR A 763 -5.00 -6.54 1.54
C THR A 763 -5.12 -7.52 2.72
N ASN A 764 -4.58 -8.74 2.62
CA ASN A 764 -4.79 -9.86 3.56
C ASN A 764 -6.28 -10.20 3.80
N GLU A 765 -7.15 -9.91 2.83
CA GLU A 765 -8.56 -10.22 2.88
C GLU A 765 -9.00 -10.98 1.63
N ILE A 766 -10.08 -11.74 1.78
CA ILE A 766 -10.81 -12.36 0.68
C ILE A 766 -12.25 -11.85 0.70
N ALA A 767 -12.71 -11.31 -0.42
CA ALA A 767 -14.12 -10.97 -0.62
C ALA A 767 -14.87 -12.23 -1.08
N VAL A 768 -16.06 -12.46 -0.53
CA VAL A 768 -16.85 -13.66 -0.81
C VAL A 768 -18.32 -13.27 -0.98
N SER A 769 -18.98 -13.80 -2.01
CA SER A 769 -20.42 -13.58 -2.17
C SER A 769 -21.19 -14.36 -1.10
N VAL A 770 -22.18 -13.71 -0.48
CA VAL A 770 -22.94 -14.27 0.66
C VAL A 770 -24.44 -13.98 0.53
N PHE A 771 -25.25 -14.84 1.13
CA PHE A 771 -26.62 -14.49 1.51
C PHE A 771 -26.68 -14.11 2.99
N ASP A 772 -27.76 -13.45 3.39
CA ASP A 772 -27.93 -12.93 4.75
C ASP A 772 -26.73 -12.09 5.26
N PRO A 773 -26.21 -11.10 4.50
CA PRO A 773 -25.12 -10.25 5.00
C PRO A 773 -25.53 -9.48 6.26
N PHE A 774 -26.80 -9.03 6.33
CA PHE A 774 -27.35 -8.27 7.46
C PHE A 774 -28.79 -8.62 7.80
N ASP A 775 -29.63 -8.86 6.79
CA ASP A 775 -31.01 -9.31 6.97
C ASP A 775 -31.21 -10.69 6.34
N LEU A 776 -32.18 -11.42 6.89
CA LEU A 776 -32.64 -12.65 6.28
C LEU A 776 -33.20 -12.39 4.88
N ARG A 777 -32.75 -13.22 3.92
CA ARG A 777 -33.09 -13.18 2.49
C ARG A 777 -32.54 -11.96 1.74
N ALA A 778 -31.51 -11.31 2.27
CA ALA A 778 -30.70 -10.35 1.53
C ALA A 778 -29.49 -11.05 0.86
N GLY A 779 -28.85 -10.37 -0.08
CA GLY A 779 -27.63 -10.84 -0.75
C GLY A 779 -26.58 -9.75 -0.80
N GLY A 780 -25.32 -10.13 -0.64
CA GLY A 780 -24.21 -9.20 -0.60
C GLY A 780 -22.84 -9.85 -0.71
N VAL A 781 -21.82 -9.09 -0.34
CA VAL A 781 -20.43 -9.54 -0.26
C VAL A 781 -19.95 -9.39 1.17
N ALA A 782 -19.16 -10.34 1.67
CA ALA A 782 -18.49 -10.27 2.96
C ALA A 782 -16.99 -10.43 2.76
N TRP A 783 -16.19 -9.74 3.56
CA TRP A 783 -14.74 -9.84 3.54
C TRP A 783 -14.27 -10.62 4.76
N PHE A 784 -13.34 -11.54 4.55
CA PHE A 784 -12.73 -12.33 5.59
C PHE A 784 -11.22 -12.09 5.63
N ASN A 785 -10.67 -12.00 6.83
CA ASN A 785 -9.24 -11.82 7.01
C ASN A 785 -8.51 -13.16 6.83
N ASN A 786 -7.48 -13.19 5.98
CA ASN A 786 -6.73 -14.40 5.65
C ASN A 786 -5.81 -14.89 6.78
N LEU A 787 -5.56 -14.08 7.82
CA LEU A 787 -4.72 -14.44 8.97
C LEU A 787 -5.55 -14.93 10.17
N THR A 788 -6.75 -14.38 10.36
CA THR A 788 -7.60 -14.66 11.55
C THR A 788 -8.87 -15.45 11.22
N GLY A 789 -9.23 -15.57 9.94
CA GLY A 789 -10.45 -16.23 9.48
C GLY A 789 -11.75 -15.51 9.83
N THR A 790 -11.66 -14.33 10.42
CA THR A 790 -12.82 -13.54 10.88
C THR A 790 -13.41 -12.71 9.75
N ARG A 791 -14.71 -12.49 9.80
CA ARG A 791 -15.41 -11.58 8.88
C ARG A 791 -15.16 -10.14 9.31
N THR A 792 -14.47 -9.37 8.48
CA THR A 792 -14.06 -7.98 8.78
C THR A 792 -15.13 -6.96 8.42
N ARG A 793 -15.81 -7.15 7.28
CA ARG A 793 -16.92 -6.30 6.82
C ARG A 793 -17.88 -7.03 5.88
N ALA A 794 -18.94 -6.34 5.47
CA ALA A 794 -19.83 -6.78 4.40
C ALA A 794 -20.61 -5.61 3.80
N TYR A 795 -21.09 -5.81 2.57
CA TYR A 795 -21.92 -4.88 1.82
C TYR A 795 -23.15 -5.60 1.24
N GLU A 796 -24.34 -5.02 1.41
CA GLU A 796 -25.59 -5.55 0.87
C GLU A 796 -25.85 -5.03 -0.55
N VAL A 797 -25.89 -5.92 -1.53
CA VAL A 797 -26.15 -5.58 -2.94
C VAL A 797 -27.66 -5.53 -3.20
N PHE A 798 -28.45 -6.32 -2.49
CA PHE A 798 -29.90 -6.20 -2.44
C PHE A 798 -30.43 -6.58 -1.06
N GLY A 799 -31.35 -5.78 -0.55
CA GLY A 799 -32.03 -6.04 0.72
C GLY A 799 -33.12 -7.10 0.61
N ILE A 800 -33.85 -7.29 1.71
CA ILE A 800 -34.98 -8.21 1.77
C ILE A 800 -36.04 -7.87 0.71
N ASP A 801 -36.53 -8.87 -0.04
CA ASP A 801 -37.77 -8.72 -0.80
C ASP A 801 -38.91 -8.46 0.21
N GLU A 802 -39.46 -7.24 0.27
CA GLU A 802 -40.52 -6.76 1.20
C GLU A 802 -41.79 -7.66 1.16
N GLY A 803 -41.72 -8.85 1.74
CA GLY A 803 -42.81 -9.84 1.79
C GLY A 803 -42.52 -11.21 1.16
N GLY A 804 -41.26 -11.56 0.82
CA GLY A 804 -40.90 -12.91 0.38
C GLY A 804 -41.37 -13.27 -1.03
N GLY A 805 -41.19 -12.36 -1.99
CA GLY A 805 -41.44 -12.63 -3.42
C GLY A 805 -40.30 -13.42 -4.07
N PRO A 806 -40.49 -13.95 -5.29
CA PRO A 806 -39.47 -14.68 -6.01
C PRO A 806 -38.45 -13.80 -6.76
N SER A 807 -38.46 -12.48 -6.56
CA SER A 807 -37.76 -11.54 -7.45
C SER A 807 -36.26 -11.64 -7.27
N THR A 808 -35.80 -11.46 -6.03
CA THR A 808 -34.41 -11.66 -5.62
C THR A 808 -34.36 -13.02 -4.91
N PHE A 809 -33.46 -13.89 -5.36
CA PHE A 809 -33.44 -15.32 -4.99
C PHE A 809 -33.20 -15.60 -3.49
N GLY A 810 -33.11 -14.56 -2.64
CA GLY A 810 -32.93 -14.69 -1.20
C GLY A 810 -31.76 -15.63 -0.89
N LYS A 811 -32.04 -16.67 -0.10
CA LYS A 811 -31.05 -17.67 0.29
C LYS A 811 -30.70 -18.69 -0.80
N ALA A 812 -31.42 -18.69 -1.93
CA ALA A 812 -31.18 -19.58 -3.06
C ALA A 812 -30.15 -18.99 -4.04
N ALA A 813 -28.98 -18.60 -3.53
CA ALA A 813 -27.86 -18.02 -4.28
C ALA A 813 -28.29 -16.89 -5.22
N GLY A 814 -28.55 -15.69 -4.69
CA GLY A 814 -29.02 -14.54 -5.49
C GLY A 814 -27.93 -13.69 -6.14
N LEU A 815 -26.68 -13.92 -5.76
CA LEU A 815 -25.50 -13.36 -6.40
C LEU A 815 -24.67 -14.47 -7.03
N GLY A 816 -23.92 -14.10 -8.06
CA GLY A 816 -22.96 -14.97 -8.70
C GLY A 816 -21.54 -14.71 -8.19
N ASP A 817 -20.65 -14.75 -9.15
CA ASP A 817 -19.23 -14.51 -8.99
C ASP A 817 -18.89 -13.08 -8.54
N ILE A 818 -17.64 -12.85 -8.15
CA ILE A 818 -17.10 -11.53 -7.85
C ILE A 818 -15.82 -11.34 -8.66
N GLU A 819 -15.66 -10.18 -9.30
CA GLU A 819 -14.42 -9.86 -10.01
C GLU A 819 -13.98 -8.44 -9.63
N GLY A 820 -12.66 -8.26 -9.49
CA GLY A 820 -12.03 -7.01 -9.14
C GLY A 820 -11.41 -6.33 -10.36
N PHE A 821 -11.75 -5.06 -10.59
CA PHE A 821 -11.20 -4.30 -11.72
C PHE A 821 -9.86 -3.67 -11.38
N CYS A 822 -8.86 -4.51 -11.24
CA CYS A 822 -7.47 -4.11 -11.06
C CYS A 822 -6.91 -3.57 -12.38
N PHE A 823 -6.48 -2.31 -12.41
CA PHE A 823 -5.94 -1.70 -13.64
C PHE A 823 -4.65 -2.40 -14.10
N ALA A 824 -4.18 -2.08 -15.30
CA ALA A 824 -2.80 -2.39 -15.63
C ALA A 824 -1.87 -1.61 -14.66
N ALA A 825 -0.77 -2.24 -14.25
CA ALA A 825 0.22 -1.59 -13.40
C ALA A 825 0.69 -0.26 -14.03
N PRO A 826 0.83 0.82 -13.25
CA PRO A 826 1.23 2.12 -13.76
C PRO A 826 2.69 2.11 -14.22
N ILE A 827 3.13 3.22 -14.79
CA ILE A 827 4.53 3.46 -15.11
C ILE A 827 4.92 4.78 -14.49
N GLU A 828 6.08 4.77 -13.85
CA GLU A 828 6.77 5.92 -13.33
C GLU A 828 8.15 6.06 -13.99
N ILE A 829 8.48 7.28 -14.41
CA ILE A 829 9.80 7.62 -14.94
C ILE A 829 10.36 8.86 -14.25
N GLY A 830 11.67 8.88 -14.03
CA GLY A 830 12.34 10.02 -13.39
C GLY A 830 13.63 9.58 -12.73
N ASN A 831 14.06 10.35 -11.74
CA ASN A 831 15.04 10.03 -10.69
C ASN A 831 15.61 11.35 -10.17
N ARG A 832 16.84 11.76 -10.53
CA ARG A 832 17.58 12.80 -9.81
C ARG A 832 18.29 13.82 -10.71
N VAL A 833 18.33 15.06 -10.23
CA VAL A 833 19.19 16.13 -10.75
C VAL A 833 20.22 16.51 -9.68
N TRP A 834 21.51 16.49 -10.01
CA TRP A 834 22.59 16.73 -9.04
C TRP A 834 23.70 17.64 -9.57
N LEU A 835 24.50 18.10 -8.62
CA LEU A 835 25.72 18.87 -8.85
C LEU A 835 26.91 17.92 -8.91
N ASP A 836 27.32 17.62 -10.15
CA ASP A 836 28.50 16.84 -10.49
C ASP A 836 29.76 17.65 -10.11
N LEU A 837 30.40 17.25 -9.02
CA LEU A 837 31.48 18.02 -8.39
C LEU A 837 32.81 17.85 -9.09
N ASP A 838 33.09 16.65 -9.57
CA ASP A 838 34.37 16.27 -10.17
C ASP A 838 34.32 16.11 -11.70
N ARG A 839 33.12 16.24 -12.27
CA ARG A 839 32.82 16.31 -13.71
C ARG A 839 32.97 14.97 -14.41
N ASP A 840 32.75 13.88 -13.70
CA ASP A 840 32.84 12.54 -14.26
C ASP A 840 31.49 12.01 -14.79
N GLY A 841 30.40 12.73 -14.55
CA GLY A 841 29.07 12.39 -15.01
C GLY A 841 28.40 11.26 -14.23
N VAL A 842 28.95 10.83 -13.10
CA VAL A 842 28.47 9.73 -12.25
C VAL A 842 28.02 10.27 -10.90
N GLN A 843 26.90 9.77 -10.38
CA GLN A 843 26.38 10.19 -9.08
C GLN A 843 27.16 9.58 -7.91
N ASP A 844 27.92 10.41 -7.20
CA ASP A 844 28.73 9.97 -6.05
C ASP A 844 28.10 10.27 -4.68
N ALA A 845 28.57 9.56 -3.64
CA ALA A 845 27.96 9.57 -2.31
C ALA A 845 27.90 10.94 -1.61
N GLU A 846 28.86 11.84 -1.86
CA GLU A 846 28.87 13.20 -1.28
C GLU A 846 28.35 14.28 -2.25
N GLU A 847 27.83 13.87 -3.42
CA GLU A 847 27.36 14.83 -4.41
C GLU A 847 26.00 15.42 -4.07
N ILE A 848 25.91 16.72 -4.32
CA ILE A 848 24.86 17.56 -3.78
C ILE A 848 23.67 17.53 -4.75
N PRO A 849 22.44 17.25 -4.28
CA PRO A 849 21.26 17.36 -5.12
C PRO A 849 20.95 18.81 -5.53
N LEU A 850 20.34 19.00 -6.70
CA LEU A 850 19.92 20.31 -7.19
C LEU A 850 18.40 20.47 -7.10
N ALA A 851 17.95 21.22 -6.11
CA ALA A 851 16.55 21.56 -5.89
C ALA A 851 16.08 22.74 -6.75
N GLY A 852 14.77 22.77 -7.06
CA GLY A 852 14.11 23.87 -7.76
C GLY A 852 14.35 23.90 -9.27
N VAL A 853 14.81 22.80 -9.86
CA VAL A 853 15.01 22.64 -11.31
C VAL A 853 13.70 22.17 -11.93
N THR A 854 13.16 22.92 -12.89
CA THR A 854 11.99 22.51 -13.67
C THR A 854 12.38 21.48 -14.71
N VAL A 855 11.60 20.38 -14.74
CA VAL A 855 11.71 19.25 -15.66
C VAL A 855 10.37 19.08 -16.38
N GLU A 856 10.42 18.87 -17.69
CA GLU A 856 9.26 18.85 -18.58
C GLU A 856 9.19 17.51 -19.33
N LEU A 857 8.00 16.89 -19.38
CA LEU A 857 7.75 15.65 -20.12
C LEU A 857 6.95 15.92 -21.40
N TYR A 858 7.48 15.47 -22.53
CA TYR A 858 6.86 15.60 -23.85
C TYR A 858 6.45 14.24 -24.44
N ASP A 859 5.28 14.20 -25.07
CA ASP A 859 4.83 13.05 -25.87
C ASP A 859 5.61 12.91 -27.20
N GLN A 860 5.41 11.79 -27.90
CA GLN A 860 5.99 11.53 -29.22
C GLN A 860 5.67 12.59 -30.31
N ASN A 861 4.63 13.41 -30.10
CA ASN A 861 4.23 14.47 -31.02
C ASN A 861 4.86 15.82 -30.66
N GLY A 862 5.61 15.90 -29.56
CA GLY A 862 6.21 17.12 -29.02
C GLY A 862 5.25 17.99 -28.22
N ASN A 863 4.14 17.44 -27.72
CA ASN A 863 3.25 18.13 -26.80
C ASN A 863 3.76 17.96 -25.37
N LEU A 864 3.78 19.05 -24.59
CA LEU A 864 4.05 18.99 -23.15
C LEU A 864 2.84 18.35 -22.45
N ILE A 865 3.07 17.26 -21.71
CA ILE A 865 2.01 16.51 -21.02
C ILE A 865 2.12 16.59 -19.49
N ALA A 866 3.31 16.85 -18.94
CA ALA A 866 3.53 16.94 -17.50
C ALA A 866 4.73 17.85 -17.15
N THR A 867 4.79 18.35 -15.91
CA THR A 867 5.90 19.19 -15.42
C THR A 867 6.17 18.96 -13.94
N ALA A 868 7.43 18.70 -13.59
CA ALA A 868 7.90 18.54 -12.22
C ALA A 868 8.98 19.58 -11.89
N VAL A 869 9.16 19.85 -10.59
CA VAL A 869 10.20 20.73 -10.04
C VAL A 869 10.95 19.96 -8.97
N THR A 870 12.25 19.80 -9.15
CA THR A 870 13.06 18.97 -8.25
C THR A 870 12.98 19.42 -6.79
N ASP A 871 12.87 18.47 -5.87
CA ASP A 871 12.78 18.72 -4.44
C ASP A 871 14.16 18.93 -3.78
N ALA A 872 14.22 18.94 -2.44
CA ALA A 872 15.46 19.08 -1.68
C ALA A 872 16.45 17.93 -1.88
N THR A 873 15.99 16.76 -2.34
CA THR A 873 16.80 15.59 -2.69
C THR A 873 17.20 15.57 -4.18
N GLY A 874 16.74 16.58 -4.93
CA GLY A 874 16.98 16.70 -6.37
C GLY A 874 16.08 15.78 -7.18
N ALA A 875 15.11 15.13 -6.54
CA ALA A 875 14.29 14.11 -7.17
C ALA A 875 13.17 14.71 -8.02
N TYR A 876 12.79 14.03 -9.09
CA TYR A 876 11.63 14.33 -9.92
C TYR A 876 11.05 13.05 -10.53
N PHE A 877 9.71 12.97 -10.64
CA PHE A 877 9.03 11.79 -11.15
C PHE A 877 7.77 12.16 -11.96
N PHE A 878 7.45 11.34 -12.95
CA PHE A 878 6.23 11.40 -13.75
C PHE A 878 5.56 10.04 -13.72
N SER A 879 4.34 9.95 -13.19
CA SER A 879 3.63 8.69 -12.98
C SER A 879 2.26 8.68 -13.66
N SER A 880 1.91 7.54 -14.27
CA SER A 880 0.54 7.28 -14.73
C SER A 880 -0.35 6.72 -13.61
N GLY A 881 0.24 6.37 -12.46
CA GLY A 881 -0.45 5.78 -11.32
C GLY A 881 -1.21 6.77 -10.44
N PRO A 882 -2.03 6.26 -9.51
CA PRO A 882 -2.72 7.09 -8.53
C PRO A 882 -1.72 7.73 -7.56
N GLY A 883 -1.99 8.98 -7.18
CA GLY A 883 -1.20 9.71 -6.21
C GLY A 883 -1.71 11.14 -6.06
N THR A 884 -1.05 11.92 -5.20
CA THR A 884 -1.34 13.35 -5.06
C THR A 884 -0.16 14.13 -5.61
N ASP A 885 -0.41 15.03 -6.57
CA ASP A 885 0.63 15.86 -7.15
C ASP A 885 1.40 16.62 -6.07
N GLU A 886 2.72 16.49 -6.13
CA GLU A 886 3.65 17.27 -5.34
C GLU A 886 4.48 18.18 -6.28
N SER A 887 5.35 19.02 -5.73
CA SER A 887 6.18 19.85 -6.61
C SER A 887 7.08 19.02 -7.51
N ASN A 888 7.58 17.89 -7.04
CA ASN A 888 8.53 17.01 -7.71
C ASN A 888 7.88 15.80 -8.39
N VAL A 889 6.59 15.53 -8.15
CA VAL A 889 5.90 14.38 -8.74
C VAL A 889 4.57 14.79 -9.33
N ASP A 890 4.33 14.41 -10.58
CA ASP A 890 3.08 14.59 -11.30
C ASP A 890 2.44 13.21 -11.51
N TYR A 891 1.24 12.99 -10.96
CA TYR A 891 0.54 11.71 -10.96
C TYR A 891 -0.62 11.70 -11.97
N LEU A 892 -1.19 10.52 -12.23
CA LEU A 892 -2.37 10.35 -13.09
C LEU A 892 -2.20 10.98 -14.48
N ILE A 893 -0.99 10.97 -15.03
CA ILE A 893 -0.68 11.59 -16.32
C ILE A 893 -1.39 10.84 -17.45
N ASP A 894 -2.45 11.45 -17.98
CA ASP A 894 -3.15 10.95 -19.15
C ASP A 894 -2.21 10.96 -20.36
N GLY A 895 -1.97 9.78 -20.94
CA GLY A 895 -1.10 9.61 -22.10
C GLY A 895 0.34 9.18 -21.80
N LEU A 896 0.72 8.93 -20.54
CA LEU A 896 1.92 8.17 -20.19
C LEU A 896 1.59 6.66 -20.25
N ASN A 897 1.89 6.04 -21.39
CA ASN A 897 1.49 4.68 -21.73
C ASN A 897 2.72 3.75 -21.78
N PRO A 898 2.54 2.43 -21.57
CA PRO A 898 3.55 1.43 -21.85
C PRO A 898 4.03 1.45 -23.31
N ASN A 899 5.25 0.96 -23.54
CA ASN A 899 5.83 0.72 -24.86
C ASN A 899 5.78 1.94 -25.80
N SER A 900 5.91 3.15 -25.23
CA SER A 900 5.69 4.42 -25.94
C SER A 900 6.90 5.36 -25.79
N GLN A 901 7.12 6.21 -26.80
CA GLN A 901 8.24 7.13 -26.82
C GLN A 901 7.89 8.49 -26.23
N TYR A 902 8.77 9.00 -25.37
CA TYR A 902 8.67 10.30 -24.73
C TYR A 902 10.01 11.06 -24.80
N THR A 903 9.99 12.30 -24.35
CA THR A 903 11.22 13.09 -24.18
C THR A 903 11.14 13.87 -22.88
N ILE A 904 12.13 13.68 -22.01
CA ILE A 904 12.31 14.48 -20.80
C ILE A 904 13.25 15.65 -21.16
N GLN A 905 12.85 16.87 -20.80
CA GLN A 905 13.64 18.08 -21.05
C GLN A 905 13.82 18.90 -19.78
N ILE A 906 15.04 19.39 -19.57
CA ILE A 906 15.36 20.41 -18.57
C ILE A 906 15.76 21.69 -19.30
N PRO A 907 14.89 22.73 -19.35
CA PRO A 907 15.24 24.01 -19.94
C PRO A 907 16.49 24.61 -19.28
N LEU A 908 17.57 24.84 -20.03
CA LEU A 908 18.84 25.32 -19.46
C LEU A 908 18.78 26.80 -19.07
N ASN A 909 17.84 27.57 -19.63
CA ASN A 909 17.64 28.99 -19.33
C ASN A 909 16.64 29.20 -18.18
N GLN A 910 16.89 28.53 -17.06
CA GLN A 910 16.12 28.71 -15.83
C GLN A 910 17.00 29.26 -14.70
N PRO A 911 16.44 30.01 -13.73
CA PRO A 911 17.23 30.62 -12.65
C PRO A 911 18.05 29.61 -11.84
N ALA A 912 17.49 28.41 -11.61
CA ALA A 912 18.16 27.33 -10.88
C ALA A 912 19.45 26.84 -11.57
N LEU A 913 19.57 27.01 -12.89
CA LEU A 913 20.70 26.51 -13.70
C LEU A 913 21.60 27.63 -14.25
N ALA A 914 21.40 28.89 -13.85
CA ALA A 914 22.04 30.04 -14.48
C ALA A 914 23.59 30.05 -14.44
N THR A 915 24.20 29.34 -13.50
CA THR A 915 25.66 29.21 -13.30
C THR A 915 26.20 27.82 -13.62
N TYR A 916 25.32 26.91 -14.03
CA TYR A 916 25.63 25.50 -14.21
C TYR A 916 25.69 25.13 -15.70
N THR A 917 26.40 24.05 -15.99
CA THR A 917 26.56 23.47 -17.32
C THR A 917 26.30 21.98 -17.20
N LEU A 918 25.55 21.42 -18.15
CA LEU A 918 25.25 20.00 -18.21
C LEU A 918 26.55 19.19 -18.31
N THR A 919 26.65 18.12 -17.52
CA THR A 919 27.81 17.23 -17.53
C THR A 919 27.81 16.31 -18.74
N GLN A 920 28.81 15.43 -18.83
CA GLN A 920 28.89 14.42 -19.87
C GLN A 920 27.84 13.33 -19.64
N ASN A 921 27.08 13.01 -20.69
CA ASN A 921 26.11 11.92 -20.63
C ASN A 921 26.76 10.54 -20.85
N ASP A 922 26.10 9.48 -20.37
CA ASP A 922 26.42 8.06 -20.55
C ASP A 922 27.90 7.78 -20.20
N SER A 923 28.33 8.29 -19.05
CA SER A 923 29.73 8.29 -18.64
C SER A 923 30.20 6.92 -18.13
N VAL A 924 29.27 6.04 -17.75
CA VAL A 924 29.54 4.64 -17.42
C VAL A 924 28.62 3.70 -18.21
N PRO A 925 28.93 2.39 -18.30
CA PRO A 925 28.05 1.44 -18.98
C PRO A 925 26.75 1.12 -18.22
N GLU A 926 26.68 1.45 -16.93
CA GLU A 926 25.52 1.19 -16.08
C GLU A 926 24.66 2.45 -15.93
N ASP A 927 23.50 2.44 -16.60
CA ASP A 927 22.53 3.54 -16.69
C ASP A 927 22.00 4.06 -15.35
N MET A 928 22.03 3.24 -14.30
CA MET A 928 21.37 3.51 -13.03
C MET A 928 21.92 4.71 -12.23
N ARG A 929 22.99 5.37 -12.69
CA ARG A 929 23.70 6.38 -11.88
C ARG A 929 24.49 7.42 -12.66
N ASP A 930 24.44 7.46 -13.98
CA ASP A 930 25.08 8.51 -14.76
C ASP A 930 24.08 9.49 -15.35
N SER A 931 24.58 10.57 -15.92
CA SER A 931 23.73 11.58 -16.54
C SER A 931 23.30 11.09 -17.92
N ASP A 932 22.03 11.27 -18.31
CA ASP A 932 21.57 10.91 -19.66
C ASP A 932 21.43 12.12 -20.59
N GLY A 933 21.27 13.29 -19.99
CA GLY A 933 20.91 14.51 -20.71
C GLY A 933 21.92 14.92 -21.77
N VAL A 934 21.45 15.14 -23.00
CA VAL A 934 22.21 15.77 -24.08
C VAL A 934 21.71 17.19 -24.33
N ALA A 935 22.61 18.18 -24.46
CA ALA A 935 22.23 19.56 -24.71
C ALA A 935 21.68 19.77 -26.14
N ILE A 936 20.35 19.89 -26.29
CA ILE A 936 19.64 20.07 -27.56
C ILE A 936 18.70 21.27 -27.45
N GLY A 937 18.76 22.20 -28.41
CA GLY A 937 17.76 23.27 -28.52
C GLY A 937 17.67 24.26 -27.34
N GLY A 938 18.64 24.23 -26.41
CA GLY A 938 18.61 25.03 -25.17
C GLY A 938 18.04 24.31 -23.95
N ALA A 939 17.79 23.00 -24.05
CA ALA A 939 17.45 22.11 -22.95
C ALA A 939 18.51 20.99 -22.82
N ALA A 940 18.64 20.40 -21.63
CA ALA A 940 19.17 19.04 -21.51
C ALA A 940 18.03 18.08 -21.86
N THR A 941 18.29 17.10 -22.72
CA THR A 941 17.24 16.28 -23.33
C THR A 941 17.63 14.82 -23.34
N VAL A 942 16.72 13.94 -22.92
CA VAL A 942 16.81 12.49 -23.06
C VAL A 942 15.54 11.97 -23.75
N THR A 943 15.71 11.01 -24.66
CA THR A 943 14.59 10.30 -25.29
C THR A 943 14.34 9.03 -24.53
N VAL A 944 13.10 8.85 -24.08
CA VAL A 944 12.67 7.73 -23.24
C VAL A 944 11.78 6.81 -24.06
N THR A 945 11.93 5.50 -23.88
CA THR A 945 10.95 4.51 -24.34
C THR A 945 10.50 3.72 -23.13
N THR A 946 9.25 3.90 -22.72
CA THR A 946 8.68 3.18 -21.57
C THR A 946 8.63 1.68 -21.84
N GLY A 947 8.75 0.88 -20.78
CA GLY A 947 8.65 -0.58 -20.83
C GLY A 947 7.21 -1.09 -20.89
N ASP A 948 7.02 -2.33 -20.46
CA ASP A 948 5.70 -2.90 -20.24
C ASP A 948 4.99 -2.22 -19.06
N ALA A 949 3.70 -2.52 -18.85
CA ALA A 949 2.98 -1.99 -17.68
C ALA A 949 3.68 -2.42 -16.37
N GLY A 950 3.87 -1.50 -15.42
CA GLY A 950 4.62 -1.74 -14.17
C GLY A 950 6.14 -1.67 -14.30
N ASP A 951 6.70 -1.40 -15.49
CA ASP A 951 8.13 -1.16 -15.65
C ASP A 951 8.47 0.30 -15.27
N ASN A 952 8.59 0.57 -13.97
CA ASN A 952 9.09 1.85 -13.49
C ASN A 952 10.60 1.98 -13.78
N ASP A 953 10.99 3.14 -14.28
CA ASP A 953 12.35 3.41 -14.73
C ASP A 953 12.90 4.68 -14.08
N HIS A 954 13.74 4.43 -13.06
CA HIS A 954 14.43 5.46 -12.29
C HIS A 954 15.88 5.62 -12.72
N THR A 955 16.19 5.45 -14.01
CA THR A 955 17.55 5.68 -14.52
C THR A 955 17.72 7.07 -15.14
N TYR A 956 16.64 7.84 -15.29
CA TYR A 956 16.69 9.12 -15.99
C TYR A 956 17.20 10.26 -15.11
N ASP A 957 18.43 10.66 -15.35
CA ASP A 957 19.29 11.37 -14.42
C ASP A 957 20.04 12.54 -15.11
N PHE A 958 20.20 13.67 -14.41
CA PHE A 958 20.88 14.86 -14.97
C PHE A 958 21.93 15.46 -14.04
N GLY A 959 23.20 15.34 -14.43
CA GLY A 959 24.32 15.94 -13.73
C GLY A 959 24.69 17.32 -14.29
N PHE A 960 24.97 18.27 -13.41
CA PHE A 960 25.40 19.62 -13.77
C PHE A 960 26.65 20.02 -13.01
N TYR A 961 27.60 20.69 -13.66
CA TYR A 961 28.79 21.25 -13.02
C TYR A 961 28.89 22.77 -13.21
N LEU A 962 29.69 23.46 -12.42
CA LEU A 962 29.90 24.90 -12.63
C LEU A 962 30.75 25.19 -13.88
N GLY A 963 30.19 25.96 -14.81
CA GLY A 963 30.89 26.45 -16.00
C GLY A 963 32.11 27.31 -15.64
N ASN A 964 33.19 27.22 -16.44
CA ASN A 964 34.46 27.90 -16.14
C ASN A 964 34.27 29.43 -15.92
N PRO A 965 34.76 30.00 -14.79
CA PRO A 965 34.65 31.43 -14.55
C PRO A 965 35.62 32.24 -15.45
N PRO A 966 35.26 33.48 -15.84
CA PRO A 966 36.17 34.37 -16.57
C PRO A 966 37.40 34.72 -15.71
N PRO A 967 38.59 34.90 -16.33
CA PRO A 967 39.81 35.18 -15.59
C PRO A 967 39.70 36.50 -14.81
N PRO A 968 40.24 36.57 -13.58
CA PRO A 968 40.15 37.76 -12.75
C PRO A 968 40.87 38.96 -13.41
N PRO A 969 40.34 40.19 -13.27
CA PRO A 969 40.93 41.37 -13.89
C PRO A 969 42.32 41.67 -13.30
N PRO A 970 43.26 42.21 -14.11
CA PRO A 970 44.60 42.54 -13.64
C PRO A 970 44.56 43.63 -12.57
N PRO A 971 45.46 43.59 -11.56
CA PRO A 971 45.48 44.55 -10.47
C PRO A 971 45.82 45.97 -10.97
N PRO A 972 45.17 47.03 -10.45
CA PRO A 972 45.55 48.42 -10.71
C PRO A 972 46.91 48.76 -10.06
N PRO A 973 47.60 49.82 -10.55
CA PRO A 973 48.97 50.12 -10.12
C PRO A 973 49.07 50.50 -8.64
N PRO A 974 50.24 50.33 -7.99
CA PRO A 974 50.42 50.56 -6.57
C PRO A 974 50.15 52.03 -6.19
N VAL A 975 49.33 52.25 -5.17
CA VAL A 975 49.16 53.56 -4.53
C VAL A 975 50.39 53.84 -3.63
N PRO A 976 50.95 55.06 -3.61
CA PRO A 976 52.17 55.37 -2.86
C PRO A 976 52.02 55.15 -1.35
N THR A 977 53.01 54.48 -0.77
CA THR A 977 53.19 54.35 0.67
C THR A 977 53.49 55.70 1.30
N THR A 978 52.51 56.28 1.99
CA THR A 978 52.75 57.29 3.03
C THR A 978 52.31 56.73 4.38
N THR A 979 53.27 56.27 5.18
CA THR A 979 53.09 55.99 6.61
C THR A 979 52.66 57.26 7.36
N PRO A 980 51.49 57.29 8.03
CA PRO A 980 51.16 58.35 8.97
C PRO A 980 51.85 58.13 10.32
N SER A 981 52.24 59.22 10.95
CA SER A 981 52.93 59.28 12.25
C SER A 981 52.08 58.80 13.43
N THR A 982 52.72 58.11 14.38
CA THR A 982 52.18 57.34 15.52
C THR A 982 51.71 58.14 16.76
N ASN A 983 51.23 59.38 16.62
CA ASN A 983 50.75 60.15 17.79
C ASN A 983 49.23 60.40 17.71
N GLY A 984 48.46 59.52 18.37
CA GLY A 984 47.00 59.66 18.57
C GLY A 984 46.13 58.60 17.88
N PHE A 985 46.72 57.57 17.29
CA PHE A 985 46.02 56.58 16.48
C PHE A 985 45.43 55.46 17.37
N LEU A 986 44.12 55.23 17.32
CA LEU A 986 43.42 54.17 18.06
C LEU A 986 42.67 53.26 17.11
N ILE A 987 42.55 51.98 17.48
CA ILE A 987 41.60 51.05 16.83
C ILE A 987 40.18 51.59 17.06
N PRO A 988 39.32 51.64 16.03
CA PRO A 988 37.98 52.21 16.14
C PRO A 988 37.18 51.61 17.29
N VAL A 989 36.31 52.43 17.89
CA VAL A 989 35.39 51.99 18.96
C VAL A 989 34.15 51.39 18.30
N THR A 990 34.11 50.08 18.20
CA THR A 990 33.06 49.32 17.54
C THR A 990 31.97 48.87 18.52
N GLY A 991 31.53 49.74 19.42
CA GLY A 991 30.48 49.35 20.37
C GLY A 991 29.86 50.55 21.04
N PHE A 992 28.53 50.58 21.04
CA PHE A 992 27.76 51.48 21.89
C PHE A 992 27.65 50.90 23.30
N ALA A 993 27.15 51.70 24.24
CA ALA A 993 26.86 51.22 25.58
C ALA A 993 25.75 50.14 25.52
N PRO A 994 25.96 48.94 26.11
CA PRO A 994 24.92 47.92 26.22
C PRO A 994 23.65 48.46 26.88
N ASP A 995 22.50 48.00 26.42
CA ASP A 995 21.17 48.33 26.97
C ASP A 995 20.82 49.83 26.93
N ARG A 996 21.55 50.64 26.13
CA ARG A 996 21.31 52.07 25.96
C ARG A 996 21.15 52.43 24.47
N VAL A 997 20.00 53.02 24.13
CA VAL A 997 19.79 53.59 22.80
C VAL A 997 20.59 54.89 22.65
N THR A 998 21.41 54.98 21.60
CA THR A 998 22.22 56.15 21.21
C THR A 998 21.67 56.71 19.90
N THR A 999 21.20 57.96 19.93
CA THR A 999 20.70 58.63 18.72
C THR A 999 21.86 59.05 17.82
N LEU A 1000 21.85 58.63 16.55
CA LEU A 1000 22.84 59.00 15.55
C LEU A 1000 22.35 60.22 14.75
N ASP A 1001 23.28 61.11 14.36
CA ASP A 1001 22.99 62.25 13.49
C ASP A 1001 22.93 61.79 12.01
N PRO A 1002 21.77 61.82 11.34
CA PRO A 1002 21.64 61.39 9.96
C PRO A 1002 22.49 62.21 8.98
N ALA A 1003 22.84 63.45 9.31
CA ALA A 1003 23.68 64.30 8.46
C ALA A 1003 25.18 63.92 8.50
N SER A 1004 25.58 63.03 9.42
CA SER A 1004 26.95 62.53 9.57
C SER A 1004 27.22 61.19 8.88
N MET A 1005 26.19 60.55 8.32
CA MET A 1005 26.32 59.28 7.60
C MET A 1005 26.79 59.52 6.16
N PRO A 1006 27.96 59.02 5.73
CA PRO A 1006 28.44 59.27 4.38
C PRO A 1006 27.65 58.43 3.36
N ASP A 1007 27.45 58.99 2.16
CA ASP A 1007 26.77 58.32 1.04
C ASP A 1007 27.71 57.26 0.43
N TYR A 1008 27.73 56.05 0.99
CA TYR A 1008 28.60 54.97 0.56
C TYR A 1008 27.92 54.01 -0.42
N LYS A 1009 28.58 53.79 -1.56
CA LYS A 1009 28.22 52.75 -2.53
C LYS A 1009 28.39 51.37 -1.87
N SER A 1010 27.35 50.54 -1.90
CA SER A 1010 27.44 49.15 -1.49
C SER A 1010 28.57 48.45 -2.25
N SER A 1011 29.42 47.73 -1.52
CA SER A 1011 30.39 46.83 -2.15
C SER A 1011 29.72 45.48 -2.44
N LYS A 1012 30.24 44.73 -3.42
CA LYS A 1012 29.80 43.36 -3.71
C LYS A 1012 30.41 42.32 -2.75
N LEU A 1013 31.16 42.75 -1.73
CA LEU A 1013 31.78 41.87 -0.76
C LEU A 1013 30.82 41.49 0.35
N VAL A 1014 30.68 40.19 0.67
CA VAL A 1014 29.89 39.70 1.81
C VAL A 1014 30.79 38.89 2.75
N LEU A 1015 30.65 39.09 4.05
CA LEU A 1015 31.36 38.35 5.09
C LEU A 1015 30.41 37.30 5.70
N ALA A 1016 30.79 36.03 5.64
CA ALA A 1016 30.06 34.94 6.29
C ALA A 1016 30.94 34.17 7.29
N ILE A 1017 30.41 33.95 8.49
CA ILE A 1017 31.06 33.16 9.56
C ILE A 1017 29.98 32.29 10.22
N PRO A 1018 29.66 31.11 9.66
CA PRO A 1018 28.49 30.32 10.04
C PRO A 1018 28.44 29.93 11.52
N VAL A 1019 29.59 29.53 12.07
CA VAL A 1019 29.73 29.10 13.48
C VAL A 1019 29.31 30.16 14.51
N ILE A 1020 29.35 31.44 14.14
CA ILE A 1020 28.88 32.55 14.99
C ILE A 1020 27.70 33.33 14.39
N ARG A 1021 27.08 32.80 13.32
CA ARG A 1021 25.91 33.36 12.61
C ARG A 1021 26.11 34.78 12.06
N VAL A 1022 27.28 35.04 11.47
CA VAL A 1022 27.55 36.29 10.75
C VAL A 1022 27.29 36.08 9.26
N ASN A 1023 26.48 36.95 8.66
CA ASN A 1023 26.32 37.10 7.20
C ASN A 1023 25.96 38.56 6.90
N ALA A 1024 26.92 39.36 6.42
CA ALA A 1024 26.71 40.80 6.21
C ALA A 1024 27.62 41.39 5.13
N PRO A 1025 27.18 42.44 4.41
CA PRO A 1025 28.03 43.12 3.44
C PRO A 1025 29.23 43.79 4.11
N ILE A 1026 30.37 43.77 3.42
CA ILE A 1026 31.56 44.54 3.78
C ILE A 1026 31.48 45.89 3.06
N THR A 1027 31.47 46.99 3.80
CA THR A 1027 31.54 48.35 3.27
C THR A 1027 32.89 48.97 3.57
N GLY A 1028 33.31 49.97 2.79
CA GLY A 1028 34.57 50.68 3.02
C GLY A 1028 34.40 51.78 4.07
N VAL A 1029 35.26 51.79 5.08
CA VAL A 1029 35.33 52.84 6.09
C VAL A 1029 36.54 53.71 5.79
N GLN A 1030 36.29 54.95 5.38
CA GLN A 1030 37.37 55.85 5.01
C GLN A 1030 38.17 56.32 6.22
N PHE A 1031 39.46 56.55 6.02
CA PHE A 1031 40.33 57.11 7.03
C PHE A 1031 40.29 58.64 6.93
N GLN A 1032 39.59 59.30 7.85
CA GLN A 1032 39.43 60.76 7.83
C GLN A 1032 39.66 61.34 9.23
N ASN A 1033 40.25 62.54 9.29
CA ASN A 1033 40.52 63.24 10.55
C ASN A 1033 41.32 62.43 11.59
N GLY A 1034 42.18 61.50 11.14
CA GLY A 1034 43.03 60.72 12.02
C GLY A 1034 42.37 59.47 12.64
N THR A 1035 41.16 59.09 12.22
CA THR A 1035 40.45 57.90 12.71
C THR A 1035 39.56 57.28 11.62
N TRP A 1036 39.06 56.07 11.87
CA TRP A 1036 37.90 55.50 11.17
C TRP A 1036 36.65 55.75 11.98
N ASP A 1037 35.70 56.49 11.43
CA ASP A 1037 34.37 56.57 12.03
C ASP A 1037 33.55 55.36 11.60
N VAL A 1038 33.26 54.49 12.56
CA VAL A 1038 32.46 53.26 12.37
C VAL A 1038 31.05 53.38 12.97
N SER A 1039 30.69 54.53 13.55
CA SER A 1039 29.45 54.71 14.32
C SER A 1039 28.17 54.49 13.50
N TRP A 1040 28.27 54.62 12.18
CA TRP A 1040 27.17 54.48 11.23
C TRP A 1040 27.01 53.05 10.67
N LEU A 1041 27.90 52.11 10.98
CA LEU A 1041 27.90 50.77 10.34
C LEU A 1041 26.65 49.93 10.63
N ALA A 1042 25.93 50.19 11.72
CA ALA A 1042 24.79 49.36 12.15
C ALA A 1042 25.15 47.85 12.12
N ASN A 1043 24.42 47.03 11.36
CA ASN A 1043 24.67 45.59 11.19
C ASN A 1043 25.61 45.24 10.01
N GLN A 1044 26.38 46.20 9.50
CA GLN A 1044 27.35 45.97 8.42
C GLN A 1044 28.75 45.72 8.96
N ALA A 1045 29.60 45.08 8.14
CA ALA A 1045 31.03 44.95 8.40
C ALA A 1045 31.79 46.06 7.66
N GLY A 1046 32.77 46.70 8.29
CA GLY A 1046 33.52 47.81 7.73
C GLY A 1046 34.99 47.47 7.48
N TRP A 1047 35.44 47.46 6.24
CA TRP A 1047 36.86 47.38 5.88
C TRP A 1047 37.55 48.73 6.13
N LEU A 1048 38.65 48.73 6.87
CA LEU A 1048 39.38 49.94 7.24
C LEU A 1048 40.32 50.40 6.11
N GLU A 1049 40.02 51.55 5.50
CA GLU A 1049 40.84 52.15 4.44
C GLU A 1049 42.28 52.38 4.93
N GLY A 1050 43.26 51.99 4.12
CA GLY A 1050 44.68 52.00 4.47
C GLY A 1050 45.24 50.60 4.83
N THR A 1051 44.37 49.59 4.94
CA THR A 1051 44.75 48.18 5.02
C THR A 1051 44.59 47.49 3.66
N ALA A 1052 45.05 46.25 3.48
CA ALA A 1052 44.89 45.57 2.19
C ALA A 1052 43.40 45.36 1.88
N TYR A 1053 42.99 45.45 0.61
CA TYR A 1053 41.61 45.15 0.24
C TYR A 1053 41.30 43.66 0.48
N PRO A 1054 40.08 43.25 0.91
CA PRO A 1054 39.80 41.87 1.38
C PRO A 1054 40.10 40.71 0.42
N THR A 1055 40.39 41.00 -0.84
CA THR A 1055 40.77 40.01 -1.86
C THR A 1055 42.19 40.20 -2.39
N TRP A 1056 42.95 41.13 -1.81
CA TRP A 1056 44.33 41.44 -2.20
C TRP A 1056 45.32 40.80 -1.24
N SER A 1057 46.54 40.56 -1.71
CA SER A 1057 47.62 40.14 -0.83
C SER A 1057 47.91 41.23 0.20
N GLY A 1058 48.01 40.86 1.46
CA GLY A 1058 48.16 41.77 2.59
C GLY A 1058 47.21 41.47 3.74
N ASN A 1059 47.35 42.25 4.81
CA ASN A 1059 46.45 42.20 5.96
C ASN A 1059 45.25 43.13 5.73
N SER A 1060 44.06 42.56 5.60
CA SER A 1060 42.78 43.26 5.49
C SER A 1060 42.11 43.34 6.85
N VAL A 1061 41.84 44.55 7.34
CA VAL A 1061 41.24 44.73 8.67
C VAL A 1061 39.76 45.07 8.52
N ILE A 1062 38.90 44.25 9.11
CA ILE A 1062 37.44 44.40 9.09
C ILE A 1062 36.91 44.60 10.51
N SER A 1063 36.03 45.57 10.66
CA SER A 1063 35.56 46.10 11.92
C SER A 1063 34.03 46.10 11.94
N ALA A 1064 33.40 45.60 13.01
CA ALA A 1064 31.94 45.66 13.15
C ALA A 1064 31.52 45.71 14.61
N HIS A 1065 30.28 46.15 14.87
CA HIS A 1065 29.83 46.44 16.23
C HIS A 1065 29.69 45.19 17.11
N VAL A 1066 30.16 45.24 18.36
CA VAL A 1066 29.82 44.27 19.43
C VAL A 1066 28.43 44.56 20.01
N VAL A 1067 28.05 45.84 20.06
CA VAL A 1067 26.75 46.36 20.50
C VAL A 1067 26.37 47.51 19.57
N ASN A 1068 25.15 47.48 19.04
CA ASN A 1068 24.61 48.47 18.11
C ASN A 1068 24.05 49.71 18.83
N ALA A 1069 23.73 50.74 18.06
CA ALA A 1069 23.19 52.00 18.58
C ALA A 1069 21.83 51.84 19.29
N ASP A 1070 21.10 50.75 19.07
CA ASP A 1070 19.86 50.42 19.78
C ASP A 1070 20.08 49.71 21.13
N GLY A 1071 21.34 49.52 21.54
CA GLY A 1071 21.73 48.85 22.78
C GLY A 1071 21.71 47.32 22.71
N LYS A 1072 21.38 46.72 21.55
CA LYS A 1072 21.34 45.26 21.34
C LYS A 1072 22.68 44.71 20.84
N PRO A 1073 22.91 43.38 20.93
CA PRO A 1073 24.10 42.74 20.36
C PRO A 1073 24.29 43.09 18.88
N GLY A 1074 25.48 43.55 18.51
CA GLY A 1074 25.85 43.87 17.12
C GLY A 1074 26.40 42.67 16.36
N LEU A 1075 26.76 42.89 15.09
CA LEU A 1075 27.24 41.84 14.17
C LEU A 1075 28.39 40.99 14.74
N PHE A 1076 29.34 41.60 15.45
CA PHE A 1076 30.49 40.91 16.05
C PHE A 1076 30.32 40.60 17.54
N ALA A 1077 29.10 40.61 18.08
CA ALA A 1077 28.82 40.27 19.48
C ALA A 1077 29.35 38.90 19.91
N ARG A 1078 29.44 37.94 18.97
CA ARG A 1078 29.89 36.56 19.20
C ARG A 1078 31.33 36.31 18.73
N LEU A 1079 32.05 37.32 18.25
CA LEU A 1079 33.38 37.15 17.65
C LEU A 1079 34.41 36.53 18.63
N LYS A 1080 34.27 36.79 19.93
CA LYS A 1080 35.13 36.21 20.98
C LYS A 1080 35.03 34.69 21.14
N TYR A 1081 34.02 34.05 20.54
CA TYR A 1081 33.82 32.60 20.61
C TYR A 1081 34.45 31.85 19.43
N LEU A 1082 34.96 32.56 18.42
CA LEU A 1082 35.59 31.95 17.26
C LEU A 1082 36.93 31.31 17.64
N LYS A 1083 37.14 30.05 17.29
CA LYS A 1083 38.32 29.25 17.66
C LYS A 1083 39.29 29.09 16.49
N SER A 1084 40.54 28.77 16.80
CA SER A 1084 41.51 28.43 15.76
C SER A 1084 41.07 27.15 15.03
N GLY A 1085 41.20 27.15 13.71
CA GLY A 1085 40.78 26.06 12.83
C GLY A 1085 39.42 26.27 12.15
N GLU A 1086 38.57 27.17 12.67
CA GLU A 1086 37.28 27.53 12.08
C GLU A 1086 37.46 28.43 10.84
N TYR A 1087 36.43 28.50 10.00
CA TYR A 1087 36.49 29.18 8.70
C TYR A 1087 35.71 30.50 8.68
N ILE A 1088 36.25 31.45 7.93
CA ILE A 1088 35.65 32.74 7.59
C ILE A 1088 35.58 32.80 6.07
N PHE A 1089 34.43 33.18 5.55
CA PHE A 1089 34.18 33.26 4.12
C PHE A 1089 34.02 34.71 3.70
N VAL A 1090 34.76 35.12 2.66
CA VAL A 1090 34.56 36.40 1.98
C VAL A 1090 34.08 36.12 0.56
N HIS A 1091 32.84 36.49 0.34
CA HIS A 1091 32.10 36.43 -0.90
C HIS A 1091 32.48 37.64 -1.77
N ASN A 1092 32.95 37.45 -3.00
CA ASN A 1092 33.28 38.55 -3.91
C ASN A 1092 33.08 38.18 -5.38
N SER A 1093 32.05 38.76 -6.00
CA SER A 1093 31.91 38.76 -7.47
C SER A 1093 31.99 37.35 -8.08
N GLY A 1094 31.40 36.34 -7.42
CA GLY A 1094 31.40 34.96 -7.89
C GLY A 1094 32.59 34.15 -7.38
N TYR A 1095 33.25 34.58 -6.30
CA TYR A 1095 34.42 33.92 -5.73
C TYR A 1095 34.36 33.92 -4.20
N LEU A 1096 34.56 32.73 -3.62
CA LEU A 1096 34.52 32.46 -2.19
C LEU A 1096 35.97 32.36 -1.70
N TYR A 1097 36.39 33.36 -0.94
CA TYR A 1097 37.69 33.38 -0.29
C TYR A 1097 37.54 32.76 1.09
N THR A 1098 38.08 31.56 1.26
CA THR A 1098 38.02 30.80 2.52
C THR A 1098 39.26 31.09 3.35
N TYR A 1099 39.08 31.72 4.50
CA TYR A 1099 40.12 32.02 5.47
C TYR A 1099 40.01 31.07 6.66
N LYS A 1100 41.13 30.53 7.14
CA LYS A 1100 41.19 29.68 8.34
C LYS A 1100 41.73 30.45 9.52
N VAL A 1101 41.02 30.42 10.64
CA VAL A 1101 41.37 31.16 11.86
C VAL A 1101 42.63 30.59 12.50
N VAL A 1102 43.63 31.46 12.69
CA VAL A 1102 44.92 31.11 13.30
C VAL A 1102 45.06 31.61 14.73
N SER A 1103 44.37 32.69 15.10
CA SER A 1103 44.40 33.21 16.48
C SER A 1103 43.17 34.04 16.82
N ASN A 1104 42.71 33.97 18.07
CA ASN A 1104 41.73 34.88 18.65
C ASN A 1104 42.31 35.42 19.97
N THR A 1105 42.56 36.72 20.03
CA THR A 1105 43.28 37.35 21.14
C THR A 1105 42.61 38.65 21.59
N PHE A 1106 43.00 39.14 22.75
CA PHE A 1106 42.58 40.45 23.23
C PHE A 1106 43.75 41.44 23.15
N THR A 1107 43.50 42.64 22.63
CA THR A 1107 44.50 43.72 22.65
C THR A 1107 43.94 45.02 23.26
N ARG A 1108 44.84 45.97 23.52
CA ARG A 1108 44.51 47.31 24.01
C ARG A 1108 44.08 48.20 22.83
N PRO A 1109 43.19 49.20 23.05
CA PRO A 1109 42.73 50.09 21.99
C PRO A 1109 43.82 50.87 21.24
N ASP A 1110 44.99 51.04 21.86
CA ASP A 1110 46.18 51.73 21.34
C ASP A 1110 47.17 50.81 20.60
N ASP A 1111 46.90 49.50 20.53
CA ASP A 1111 47.77 48.53 19.85
C ASP A 1111 47.49 48.46 18.35
N ILE A 1112 48.02 49.45 17.63
CA ILE A 1112 47.87 49.56 16.17
C ILE A 1112 48.68 48.51 15.38
N SER A 1113 49.42 47.62 16.05
CA SER A 1113 50.21 46.57 15.37
C SER A 1113 49.34 45.59 14.58
N ILE A 1114 48.04 45.50 14.91
CA ILE A 1114 47.07 44.69 14.17
C ILE A 1114 46.80 45.20 12.74
N LEU A 1115 47.22 46.43 12.44
CA LEU A 1115 47.06 47.08 11.15
C LEU A 1115 48.30 46.91 10.25
N ASN A 1116 49.36 46.29 10.76
CA ASN A 1116 50.60 46.11 10.02
C ASN A 1116 50.33 45.28 8.75
N HIS A 1117 51.00 45.68 7.67
CA HIS A 1117 50.99 44.92 6.42
C HIS A 1117 51.68 43.55 6.60
N GLU A 1118 51.22 42.56 5.85
CA GLU A 1118 51.79 41.22 5.82
C GLU A 1118 52.01 40.76 4.38
N ASP A 1119 53.00 39.92 4.15
CA ASP A 1119 53.28 39.40 2.80
C ASP A 1119 52.24 38.36 2.33
N LYS A 1120 51.44 37.81 3.25
CA LYS A 1120 50.39 36.81 2.99
C LYS A 1120 49.01 37.45 3.04
N SER A 1121 48.06 36.90 2.28
CA SER A 1121 46.64 37.26 2.36
C SER A 1121 46.07 36.84 3.71
N THR A 1122 45.87 37.82 4.59
CA THR A 1122 45.39 37.65 5.95
C THR A 1122 44.19 38.56 6.18
N ILE A 1123 43.18 38.07 6.89
CA ILE A 1123 42.07 38.88 7.36
C ILE A 1123 42.13 39.01 8.90
N THR A 1124 41.97 40.24 9.37
CA THR A 1124 41.94 40.58 10.80
C THR A 1124 40.56 41.16 11.13
N LEU A 1125 39.75 40.42 11.88
CA LEU A 1125 38.45 40.89 12.37
C LEU A 1125 38.65 41.53 13.74
N VAL A 1126 38.13 42.75 13.94
CA VAL A 1126 38.27 43.49 15.19
C VAL A 1126 36.93 43.98 15.73
N THR A 1127 36.71 43.80 17.04
CA THR A 1127 35.60 44.45 17.74
C THR A 1127 35.93 44.82 19.19
N CYS A 1128 35.01 45.48 19.89
CA CYS A 1128 35.12 45.89 21.29
C CYS A 1128 34.77 44.74 22.25
N ASP A 1129 35.42 44.71 23.42
CA ASP A 1129 35.05 43.82 24.53
C ASP A 1129 35.30 44.51 25.88
N SER A 1130 34.64 44.00 26.93
CA SER A 1130 34.80 44.49 28.31
C SER A 1130 34.35 45.95 28.49
N TYR A 1131 33.04 46.20 28.34
CA TYR A 1131 32.44 47.52 28.58
C TYR A 1131 32.51 47.91 30.07
N ASN A 1132 32.98 49.11 30.37
CA ASN A 1132 33.03 49.68 31.71
C ASN A 1132 31.96 50.77 31.87
N PRO A 1133 30.87 50.52 32.63
CA PRO A 1133 29.78 51.49 32.79
C PRO A 1133 30.17 52.74 33.59
N LYS A 1134 31.27 52.71 34.36
CA LYS A 1134 31.75 53.88 35.11
C LYS A 1134 32.47 54.90 34.24
N THR A 1135 33.11 54.44 33.17
CA THR A 1135 33.90 55.28 32.27
C THR A 1135 33.27 55.42 30.88
N ASP A 1136 32.13 54.75 30.63
CA ASP A 1136 31.42 54.69 29.34
C ASP A 1136 32.34 54.30 28.17
N THR A 1137 33.24 53.34 28.41
CA THR A 1137 34.27 52.92 27.44
C THR A 1137 34.51 51.41 27.46
N TYR A 1138 34.94 50.87 26.32
CA TYR A 1138 35.41 49.48 26.18
C TYR A 1138 36.90 49.37 26.46
N LEU A 1139 37.26 48.48 27.39
CA LEU A 1139 38.63 48.35 27.90
C LEU A 1139 39.56 47.56 26.98
N ARG A 1140 39.02 46.69 26.12
CA ARG A 1140 39.79 45.80 25.24
C ARG A 1140 39.19 45.73 23.82
N ARG A 1141 39.97 45.16 22.91
CA ARG A 1141 39.52 44.74 21.58
C ARG A 1141 39.67 43.23 21.43
N VAL A 1142 38.70 42.57 20.83
CA VAL A 1142 38.81 41.20 20.32
C VAL A 1142 39.44 41.28 18.94
N VAL A 1143 40.47 40.49 18.71
CA VAL A 1143 41.19 40.44 17.43
C VAL A 1143 41.28 38.99 16.99
N VAL A 1144 40.53 38.65 15.95
CA VAL A 1144 40.58 37.36 15.27
C VAL A 1144 41.44 37.52 14.02
N ARG A 1145 42.43 36.65 13.86
CA ARG A 1145 43.30 36.59 12.70
C ARG A 1145 43.06 35.29 11.96
N ALA A 1146 42.90 35.38 10.64
CA ALA A 1146 42.74 34.22 9.77
C ALA A 1146 43.54 34.39 8.49
N VAL A 1147 44.09 33.29 7.98
CA VAL A 1147 44.92 33.26 6.77
C VAL A 1147 44.13 32.63 5.63
N LEU A 1148 44.30 33.14 4.41
CA LEU A 1148 43.63 32.59 3.23
C LEU A 1148 44.12 31.16 2.99
N VAL A 1149 43.19 30.21 2.83
CA VAL A 1149 43.49 28.80 2.58
C VAL A 1149 42.91 28.30 1.26
N ASP A 1150 41.86 28.92 0.75
CA ASP A 1150 41.25 28.57 -0.53
C ASP A 1150 40.58 29.78 -1.20
N ILE A 1151 40.56 29.78 -2.53
CA ILE A 1151 39.73 30.68 -3.35
C ILE A 1151 38.99 29.79 -4.34
N SER A 1152 37.70 29.60 -4.11
CA SER A 1152 36.78 28.87 -4.98
C SER A 1152 35.84 29.85 -5.68
N ALA A 1153 35.12 29.41 -6.70
CA ALA A 1153 34.00 30.20 -7.21
C ALA A 1153 32.83 30.13 -6.21
N GLU A 1154 32.12 31.25 -5.96
CA GLU A 1154 30.86 31.23 -5.23
C GLU A 1154 29.81 30.55 -6.11
N ARG A 1155 29.25 29.45 -5.61
CA ARG A 1155 28.15 28.72 -6.24
C ARG A 1155 26.83 29.40 -5.93
#